data_AF-A0A928VWI1-F1
#
_entry.id   AF-A0A928VWI1-F1
#
_cell.length_a   1.000
_cell.length_b   1.000
_cell.length_c   1.000
_cell.angle_alpha   90.00
_cell.angle_beta   90.00
_cell.angle_gamma   90.00
#
_symmetry.space_group_name_H-M   'P 1'
#
loop_
_entity.id
_entity.type
_entity.pdbx_description
1 polymer ?
#
loop_
_entity_poly.entity_id
_entity_poly.type
_entity_poly.pdbx_seq_one_letter_code
_entity_poly.pdbx_strand_id
1 'polypeptide(L)'
;MKTIQVLHIIQHLSRGGAARSLMATAKYSSKLSNIKHTAVSLLPAEPEAIGIAQKSGITILNAPERPTIQTAIEKSDLVQIHFWNNPELYKLLHSNLPAMRLLAWFHVAGDFPPQIVTKQVIDLVDFALASSPYTQDIPVFQGLSPEVKAKKTGMVYDSTDFDRLANFKISPHSTFNVGYIGMVDFVKMHPRYVQMSAKIDVPNVRFLVWGSGGAWNHLRQQAQQLGVAERFEWRGYVEDIRSAIEVFDVFGYPLCENNYSTAELILQEVMYAGIPPVIFAHGGAQRTVIHQQTGLIVRCEKEYKEAIEYLYHHPEERARLGGNAREYAQKYFGAENAAKQLNAIYKKLIQQPKRRRILGVSVGERLLDRPVTLQDLMGTTPSGAELFIESLGDVAPHFSVSLNSQNIQELFDADRQIATSSPIMCNPGGGGVLNYRSHYPNDGYLRLWSGLIFQEKQQYSQAISELKGAIELGCNHWRVSWYLANVYEKVGSIELAKKSVQTVLQTVPNFTEAKSILARLSSQLEKSIQQSTSTLSESLPGLTIFTTTKPFEGHPGMIQRNAVQSWTMLNPKPEVILLGNEAGVAEISQELGLYYLPEVDRNEYGTPTIQGLFNIAQISAKNSVLMYTNADIIFLSDVMSAIEKVSAQFEEYLIVGQRHNFDIPAPINFANPNWETGLKELVVQQGKLEADCAIDYFIFTKNLWSEIPPFAVGRAAWDIAMVYRALAAGKPVIDATQVITAIHQNHNYGHLSGGQTQAWKGIEAQRNHELAGGAFPKGMGYGGIGYISDATWKLTPSGLVKNTPRIAVQPTQSHSQGTVPNLNSNNPDQTIAQCYEALKTKPNSADIYKTLGNAFQAKGQGEEAIRAYTKAIQLKPDFAEAHANLGSMAYFQNQLDKAIACYYQAIQLNPNLAGVYLNMSVVLKQQGREQEAGYYQDKAIALQPELAKTQTR
;
A
#
# COMPACT_ATOMS: atom_id res chain seq x y z
N MET A 1 -34.86 -38.79 -8.74
CA MET A 1 -34.56 -37.59 -9.56
C MET A 1 -33.06 -37.38 -9.61
N LYS A 2 -32.47 -37.14 -10.79
CA LYS A 2 -31.04 -36.83 -10.96
C LYS A 2 -30.68 -35.60 -10.09
N THR A 3 -29.60 -35.68 -9.32
CA THR A 3 -29.09 -34.54 -8.55
C THR A 3 -28.58 -33.46 -9.52
N ILE A 4 -29.06 -32.22 -9.37
CA ILE A 4 -28.58 -31.09 -10.18
C ILE A 4 -27.25 -30.59 -9.62
N GLN A 5 -26.24 -30.43 -10.48
CA GLN A 5 -24.94 -29.84 -10.11
C GLN A 5 -24.89 -28.37 -10.53
N VAL A 6 -24.86 -27.46 -9.56
CA VAL A 6 -24.68 -26.01 -9.80
C VAL A 6 -23.25 -25.62 -9.46
N LEU A 7 -22.56 -25.03 -10.43
CA LEU A 7 -21.24 -24.43 -10.26
C LEU A 7 -21.38 -22.93 -10.10
N HIS A 8 -20.98 -22.40 -8.95
CA HIS A 8 -20.87 -20.97 -8.70
C HIS A 8 -19.47 -20.49 -9.09
N ILE A 9 -19.39 -19.34 -9.74
CA ILE A 9 -18.13 -18.63 -10.01
C ILE A 9 -18.26 -17.26 -9.36
N ILE A 10 -17.35 -16.97 -8.43
CA ILE A 10 -17.29 -15.69 -7.72
C ILE A 10 -15.85 -15.15 -7.77
N GLN A 11 -15.70 -13.83 -7.86
CA GLN A 11 -14.37 -13.20 -7.86
C GLN A 11 -13.55 -13.62 -6.65
N HIS A 12 -14.10 -13.42 -5.46
CA HIS A 12 -13.41 -13.64 -4.19
C HIS A 12 -14.41 -14.15 -3.17
N LEU A 13 -14.26 -15.41 -2.77
CA LEU A 13 -15.06 -16.01 -1.70
C LEU A 13 -14.55 -15.46 -0.35
N SER A 14 -15.27 -14.47 0.16
CA SER A 14 -14.93 -13.69 1.36
C SER A 14 -16.09 -13.67 2.36
N ARG A 15 -15.93 -12.95 3.46
CA ARG A 15 -17.02 -12.60 4.38
C ARG A 15 -17.87 -11.42 3.91
N GLY A 16 -17.69 -10.96 2.67
CA GLY A 16 -18.48 -9.90 2.04
C GLY A 16 -19.90 -10.32 1.61
N GLY A 17 -20.71 -9.34 1.22
CA GLY A 17 -22.14 -9.54 0.94
C GLY A 17 -22.44 -10.59 -0.13
N ALA A 18 -21.81 -10.50 -1.30
CA ALA A 18 -22.04 -11.43 -2.41
C ALA A 18 -21.74 -12.90 -2.03
N ALA A 19 -20.61 -13.13 -1.37
CA ALA A 19 -20.20 -14.45 -0.92
C ALA A 19 -21.11 -14.99 0.21
N ARG A 20 -21.53 -14.14 1.16
CA ARG A 20 -22.52 -14.54 2.18
C ARG A 20 -23.86 -14.91 1.57
N SER A 21 -24.36 -14.11 0.62
CA SER A 21 -25.60 -14.38 -0.11
C SER A 21 -25.53 -15.71 -0.87
N LEU A 22 -24.41 -15.98 -1.57
CA LEU A 22 -24.12 -17.28 -2.20
C LEU A 22 -24.21 -18.42 -1.19
N MET A 23 -23.45 -18.34 -0.10
CA MET A 23 -23.37 -19.44 0.87
C MET A 23 -24.71 -19.71 1.55
N ALA A 24 -25.42 -18.64 1.94
CA ALA A 24 -26.72 -18.72 2.56
C ALA A 24 -27.75 -19.37 1.61
N THR A 25 -27.84 -18.90 0.36
CA THR A 25 -28.80 -19.46 -0.59
C THR A 25 -28.48 -20.90 -0.98
N ALA A 26 -27.21 -21.26 -1.15
CA ALA A 26 -26.78 -22.63 -1.42
C ALA A 26 -27.12 -23.58 -0.24
N LYS A 27 -26.90 -23.15 1.00
CA LYS A 27 -27.28 -23.88 2.23
C LYS A 27 -28.75 -24.28 2.20
N TYR A 28 -29.66 -23.34 1.94
CA TYR A 28 -31.10 -23.63 1.89
C TYR A 28 -31.52 -24.38 0.62
N SER A 29 -30.87 -24.10 -0.51
CA SER A 29 -31.14 -24.78 -1.78
C SER A 29 -30.95 -26.30 -1.65
N SER A 30 -29.83 -26.74 -1.06
CA SER A 30 -29.56 -28.18 -0.82
C SER A 30 -30.52 -28.82 0.18
N LYS A 31 -31.07 -28.06 1.14
CA LYS A 31 -32.09 -28.57 2.07
C LYS A 31 -33.46 -28.75 1.39
N LEU A 32 -33.82 -27.83 0.49
CA LEU A 32 -35.13 -27.77 -0.16
C LEU A 32 -35.25 -28.66 -1.40
N SER A 33 -34.14 -29.02 -2.04
CA SER A 33 -34.14 -29.82 -3.28
C SER A 33 -32.84 -30.61 -3.41
N ASN A 34 -32.86 -31.69 -4.21
CA ASN A 34 -31.67 -32.50 -4.49
C ASN A 34 -30.71 -31.77 -5.46
N ILE A 35 -30.09 -30.69 -4.97
CA ILE A 35 -29.15 -29.82 -5.69
C ILE A 35 -27.86 -29.76 -4.88
N LYS A 36 -26.73 -29.97 -5.58
CA LYS A 36 -25.38 -29.86 -5.01
C LYS A 36 -24.69 -28.63 -5.59
N HIS A 37 -23.98 -27.93 -4.72
CA HIS A 37 -23.31 -26.69 -5.04
C HIS A 37 -21.80 -26.86 -4.93
N THR A 38 -21.09 -26.40 -5.96
CA THR A 38 -19.64 -26.22 -5.97
C THR A 38 -19.37 -24.75 -6.25
N ALA A 39 -18.41 -24.11 -5.57
CA ALA A 39 -18.03 -22.74 -5.84
C ALA A 39 -16.55 -22.63 -6.22
N VAL A 40 -16.27 -21.88 -7.28
CA VAL A 40 -14.95 -21.42 -7.70
C VAL A 40 -14.75 -20.01 -7.19
N SER A 41 -13.72 -19.81 -6.37
CA SER A 41 -13.20 -18.47 -6.05
C SER A 41 -12.06 -18.17 -7.03
N LEU A 42 -12.17 -17.11 -7.82
CA LEU A 42 -11.13 -16.75 -8.81
C LEU A 42 -9.85 -16.25 -8.13
N LEU A 43 -9.99 -15.50 -7.05
CA LEU A 43 -8.91 -15.10 -6.14
C LEU A 43 -8.84 -16.05 -4.94
N PRO A 44 -7.70 -16.10 -4.23
CA PRO A 44 -7.58 -16.87 -2.98
C PRO A 44 -8.70 -16.50 -2.01
N ALA A 45 -9.50 -17.49 -1.61
CA ALA A 45 -10.63 -17.35 -0.71
C ALA A 45 -10.17 -17.13 0.75
N GLU A 46 -10.97 -16.38 1.52
CA GLU A 46 -10.75 -16.21 2.95
C GLU A 46 -10.96 -17.53 3.71
N PRO A 47 -10.05 -17.95 4.60
CA PRO A 47 -10.18 -19.19 5.36
C PRO A 47 -11.52 -19.31 6.11
N GLU A 48 -11.99 -18.21 6.71
CA GLU A 48 -13.27 -18.16 7.43
C GLU A 48 -14.45 -18.39 6.47
N ALA A 49 -14.40 -17.81 5.27
CA ALA A 49 -15.44 -18.00 4.26
C ALA A 49 -15.47 -19.44 3.75
N ILE A 50 -14.31 -20.09 3.56
CA ILE A 50 -14.22 -21.52 3.25
C ILE A 50 -14.92 -22.34 4.35
N GLY A 51 -14.63 -22.04 5.62
CA GLY A 51 -15.25 -22.73 6.75
C GLY A 51 -16.78 -22.58 6.78
N ILE A 52 -17.31 -21.39 6.49
CA ILE A 52 -18.76 -21.14 6.38
C ILE A 52 -19.36 -21.93 5.21
N ALA A 53 -18.68 -21.94 4.06
CA ALA A 53 -19.17 -22.62 2.87
C ALA A 53 -19.18 -24.15 3.05
N GLN A 54 -18.14 -24.72 3.66
CA GLN A 54 -18.06 -26.15 3.98
C GLN A 54 -19.16 -26.58 4.96
N LYS A 55 -19.40 -25.79 6.02
CA LYS A 55 -20.53 -26.00 6.95
C LYS A 55 -21.89 -25.92 6.25
N SER A 56 -21.96 -25.19 5.15
CA SER A 56 -23.14 -25.07 4.29
C SER A 56 -23.25 -26.19 3.24
N GLY A 57 -22.32 -27.15 3.22
CA GLY A 57 -22.32 -28.28 2.29
C GLY A 57 -21.81 -27.94 0.88
N ILE A 58 -21.08 -26.82 0.73
CA ILE A 58 -20.58 -26.33 -0.56
C ILE A 58 -19.15 -26.81 -0.77
N THR A 59 -18.89 -27.44 -1.92
CA THR A 59 -17.52 -27.80 -2.32
C THR A 59 -16.80 -26.58 -2.86
N ILE A 60 -15.58 -26.28 -2.39
CA ILE A 60 -14.83 -25.09 -2.81
C ILE A 60 -13.63 -25.47 -3.66
N LEU A 61 -13.51 -24.82 -4.83
CA LEU A 61 -12.33 -24.78 -5.66
C LEU A 61 -11.68 -23.41 -5.46
N ASN A 62 -10.59 -23.37 -4.69
CA ASN A 62 -9.94 -22.14 -4.26
C ASN A 62 -8.83 -21.71 -5.23
N ALA A 63 -8.98 -20.55 -5.88
CA ALA A 63 -8.06 -20.02 -6.90
C ALA A 63 -7.53 -21.08 -7.88
N PRO A 64 -8.42 -21.92 -8.47
CA PRO A 64 -7.99 -23.04 -9.28
C PRO A 64 -7.39 -22.56 -10.61
N GLU A 65 -6.46 -23.33 -11.16
CA GLU A 65 -5.96 -23.08 -12.51
C GLU A 65 -7.08 -23.19 -13.56
N ARG A 66 -6.90 -22.51 -14.69
CA ARG A 66 -7.91 -22.43 -15.77
C ARG A 66 -8.42 -23.81 -16.26
N PRO A 67 -7.58 -24.85 -16.45
CA PRO A 67 -8.07 -26.18 -16.84
C PRO A 67 -9.02 -26.81 -15.81
N THR A 68 -8.80 -26.54 -14.52
CA THR A 68 -9.67 -27.01 -13.43
C THR A 68 -11.03 -26.30 -13.48
N ILE A 69 -11.06 -25.00 -13.78
CA ILE A 69 -12.31 -24.25 -13.99
C ILE A 69 -13.08 -24.83 -15.19
N GLN A 70 -12.40 -25.08 -16.31
CA GLN A 70 -13.03 -25.70 -17.51
C GLN A 70 -13.62 -27.08 -17.19
N THR A 71 -12.85 -27.93 -16.50
CA THR A 71 -13.31 -29.25 -16.04
C THR A 71 -14.56 -29.14 -15.14
N ALA A 72 -14.57 -28.16 -14.22
CA ALA A 72 -15.71 -27.93 -13.34
C ALA A 72 -16.96 -27.49 -14.12
N ILE A 73 -16.79 -26.61 -15.12
CA ILE A 73 -17.87 -26.17 -16.01
C ILE A 73 -18.46 -27.37 -16.78
N GLU A 74 -17.61 -28.23 -17.35
CA GLU A 74 -18.05 -29.43 -18.09
C GLU A 74 -18.89 -30.37 -17.23
N LYS A 75 -18.45 -30.62 -16.00
CA LYS A 75 -19.12 -31.51 -15.03
C LYS A 75 -20.42 -30.94 -14.47
N SER A 76 -20.59 -29.62 -14.44
CA SER A 76 -21.79 -28.96 -13.91
C SER A 76 -22.99 -29.08 -14.83
N ASP A 77 -24.22 -29.12 -14.30
CA ASP A 77 -25.43 -29.01 -15.11
C ASP A 77 -25.73 -27.54 -15.44
N LEU A 78 -25.37 -26.61 -14.55
CA LEU A 78 -25.58 -25.16 -14.65
C LEU A 78 -24.39 -24.41 -14.03
N VAL A 79 -24.00 -23.28 -14.63
CA VAL A 79 -23.02 -22.33 -14.10
C VAL A 79 -23.71 -21.03 -13.69
N GLN A 80 -23.42 -20.54 -12.48
CA GLN A 80 -23.90 -19.27 -11.95
C GLN A 80 -22.72 -18.35 -11.63
N ILE A 81 -22.62 -17.23 -12.34
CA ILE A 81 -21.67 -16.16 -12.02
C ILE A 81 -22.29 -15.23 -10.97
N HIS A 82 -21.58 -15.04 -9.88
CA HIS A 82 -21.85 -13.98 -8.90
C HIS A 82 -21.10 -12.74 -9.37
N PHE A 83 -21.79 -11.88 -10.12
CA PHE A 83 -21.17 -10.78 -10.85
C PHE A 83 -20.76 -9.66 -9.89
N TRP A 84 -19.48 -9.29 -10.01
CA TRP A 84 -18.83 -8.14 -9.43
C TRP A 84 -17.78 -7.68 -10.44
N ASN A 85 -17.77 -6.41 -10.85
CA ASN A 85 -16.81 -5.97 -11.88
C ASN A 85 -15.38 -6.03 -11.33
N ASN A 86 -14.52 -6.78 -12.02
CA ASN A 86 -13.10 -6.95 -11.71
C ASN A 86 -12.32 -7.57 -12.89
N PRO A 87 -10.98 -7.40 -12.91
CA PRO A 87 -10.13 -7.91 -14.00
C PRO A 87 -10.15 -9.43 -14.15
N GLU A 88 -10.19 -10.21 -13.07
CA GLU A 88 -10.17 -11.69 -13.15
C GLU A 88 -11.45 -12.26 -13.79
N LEU A 89 -12.61 -11.65 -13.52
CA LEU A 89 -13.86 -12.03 -14.16
C LEU A 89 -13.79 -11.76 -15.67
N TYR A 90 -13.39 -10.56 -16.09
CA TYR A 90 -13.29 -10.21 -17.51
C TYR A 90 -12.24 -11.06 -18.24
N LYS A 91 -11.12 -11.36 -17.58
CA LYS A 91 -10.10 -12.29 -18.09
C LYS A 91 -10.62 -13.72 -18.25
N LEU A 92 -11.54 -14.16 -17.37
CA LEU A 92 -12.21 -15.46 -17.51
C LEU A 92 -13.23 -15.44 -18.65
N LEU A 93 -14.05 -14.39 -18.75
CA LEU A 93 -15.10 -14.28 -19.78
C LEU A 93 -14.55 -14.24 -21.21
N HIS A 94 -13.32 -13.74 -21.40
CA HIS A 94 -12.59 -13.77 -22.69
C HIS A 94 -11.84 -15.08 -22.96
N SER A 95 -11.87 -16.03 -22.03
CA SER A 95 -11.17 -17.30 -22.23
C SER A 95 -12.02 -18.30 -23.02
N ASN A 96 -11.37 -19.28 -23.64
CA ASN A 96 -12.06 -20.37 -24.32
C ASN A 96 -12.73 -21.30 -23.30
N LEU A 97 -13.99 -21.01 -22.96
CA LEU A 97 -14.77 -21.79 -22.00
C LEU A 97 -15.59 -22.91 -22.67
N PRO A 98 -15.79 -24.06 -22.00
CA PRO A 98 -16.65 -25.14 -22.50
C PRO A 98 -18.11 -24.70 -22.65
N ALA A 99 -18.89 -25.49 -23.39
CA ALA A 99 -20.31 -25.24 -23.51
C ALA A 99 -21.01 -25.34 -22.13
N MET A 100 -21.83 -24.36 -21.79
CA MET A 100 -22.51 -24.28 -20.49
C MET A 100 -23.91 -23.66 -20.60
N ARG A 101 -24.67 -23.79 -19.52
CA ARG A 101 -25.87 -22.99 -19.26
C ARG A 101 -25.46 -21.94 -18.24
N LEU A 102 -25.63 -20.66 -18.56
CA LEU A 102 -25.00 -19.58 -17.82
C LEU A 102 -26.04 -18.64 -17.22
N LEU A 103 -26.05 -18.57 -15.89
CA LEU A 103 -26.80 -17.60 -15.12
C LEU A 103 -25.81 -16.54 -14.58
N ALA A 104 -26.16 -15.27 -14.61
CA ALA A 104 -25.45 -14.24 -13.83
C ALA A 104 -26.38 -13.61 -12.82
N TRP A 105 -25.88 -13.45 -11.59
CA TRP A 105 -26.56 -12.74 -10.51
C TRP A 105 -25.74 -11.51 -10.12
N PHE A 106 -26.32 -10.33 -10.27
CA PHE A 106 -25.62 -9.05 -10.19
C PHE A 106 -25.62 -8.51 -8.76
N HIS A 107 -24.52 -8.66 -8.02
CA HIS A 107 -24.39 -8.24 -6.62
C HIS A 107 -23.99 -6.78 -6.43
N VAL A 108 -24.24 -5.96 -7.45
CA VAL A 108 -23.88 -4.54 -7.50
C VAL A 108 -25.08 -3.73 -7.96
N ALA A 109 -25.11 -2.45 -7.61
CA ALA A 109 -26.11 -1.51 -8.12
C ALA A 109 -26.17 -1.53 -9.65
N GLY A 110 -25.00 -1.47 -10.31
CA GLY A 110 -24.85 -1.72 -11.74
C GLY A 110 -24.82 -0.49 -12.64
N ASP A 111 -24.95 0.71 -12.07
CA ASP A 111 -25.12 1.98 -12.77
C ASP A 111 -24.02 3.02 -12.46
N PHE A 112 -23.15 2.75 -11.48
CA PHE A 112 -22.06 3.64 -11.10
C PHE A 112 -20.66 3.01 -11.28
N PRO A 113 -19.72 3.67 -11.99
CA PRO A 113 -18.36 3.15 -12.18
C PRO A 113 -17.58 2.98 -10.86
N PRO A 114 -16.75 1.93 -10.73
CA PRO A 114 -16.46 0.92 -11.76
C PRO A 114 -17.49 -0.22 -11.81
N GLN A 115 -18.50 -0.27 -10.93
CA GLN A 115 -19.41 -1.42 -10.80
C GLN A 115 -20.60 -1.34 -11.76
N ILE A 116 -20.32 -1.38 -13.06
CA ILE A 116 -21.32 -1.31 -14.13
C ILE A 116 -21.79 -2.71 -14.56
N VAL A 117 -23.10 -2.85 -14.78
CA VAL A 117 -23.68 -3.98 -15.52
C VAL A 117 -23.81 -3.57 -16.97
N THR A 118 -23.06 -4.20 -17.86
CA THR A 118 -23.06 -3.86 -19.29
C THR A 118 -24.02 -4.72 -20.08
N LYS A 119 -24.45 -4.20 -21.24
CA LYS A 119 -25.29 -4.97 -22.17
C LYS A 119 -24.57 -6.22 -22.67
N GLN A 120 -23.25 -6.18 -22.88
CA GLN A 120 -22.49 -7.35 -23.32
C GLN A 120 -22.61 -8.51 -22.31
N VAL A 121 -22.58 -8.23 -21.00
CA VAL A 121 -22.72 -9.24 -19.96
C VAL A 121 -24.13 -9.83 -19.93
N ILE A 122 -25.17 -9.01 -20.14
CA ILE A 122 -26.57 -9.49 -20.21
C ILE A 122 -26.79 -10.36 -21.46
N ASP A 123 -26.22 -9.97 -22.61
CA ASP A 123 -26.35 -10.72 -23.85
C ASP A 123 -25.63 -12.08 -23.76
N LEU A 124 -24.47 -12.11 -23.08
CA LEU A 124 -23.67 -13.31 -22.85
C LEU A 124 -24.48 -14.41 -22.15
N VAL A 125 -25.26 -14.08 -21.12
CA VAL A 125 -25.86 -15.09 -20.23
C VAL A 125 -27.16 -15.68 -20.81
N ASP A 126 -27.55 -16.88 -20.35
CA ASP A 126 -28.89 -17.42 -20.59
C ASP A 126 -29.94 -16.68 -19.78
N PHE A 127 -29.59 -16.33 -18.54
CA PHE A 127 -30.48 -15.66 -17.61
C PHE A 127 -29.72 -14.66 -16.74
N ALA A 128 -30.27 -13.46 -16.59
CA ALA A 128 -29.71 -12.32 -15.89
C ALA A 128 -30.59 -11.99 -14.68
N LEU A 129 -30.02 -12.10 -13.47
CA LEU A 129 -30.72 -11.85 -12.21
C LEU A 129 -30.28 -10.54 -11.58
N ALA A 130 -31.21 -9.60 -11.45
CA ALA A 130 -31.04 -8.45 -10.58
C ALA A 130 -31.10 -8.88 -9.10
N SER A 131 -30.26 -8.28 -8.25
CA SER A 131 -30.21 -8.54 -6.80
C SER A 131 -31.14 -7.66 -5.97
N SER A 132 -31.74 -6.65 -6.60
CA SER A 132 -32.69 -5.74 -5.95
C SER A 132 -33.57 -5.07 -7.02
N PRO A 133 -34.68 -4.42 -6.62
CA PRO A 133 -35.46 -3.58 -7.51
C PRO A 133 -34.62 -2.46 -8.12
N TYR A 134 -33.63 -1.94 -7.38
CA TYR A 134 -32.74 -0.91 -7.88
C TYR A 134 -31.94 -1.40 -9.09
N THR A 135 -31.28 -2.56 -8.98
CA THR A 135 -30.55 -3.18 -10.09
C THR A 135 -31.47 -3.53 -11.27
N GLN A 136 -32.75 -3.82 -11.03
CA GLN A 136 -33.72 -4.07 -12.11
C GLN A 136 -34.15 -2.77 -12.82
N ASP A 137 -34.10 -1.64 -12.13
CA ASP A 137 -34.53 -0.32 -12.62
C ASP A 137 -33.45 0.41 -13.43
N ILE A 138 -32.19 -0.05 -13.41
CA ILE A 138 -31.10 0.63 -14.12
C ILE A 138 -31.29 0.62 -15.65
N PRO A 139 -30.71 1.59 -16.38
CA PRO A 139 -30.96 1.78 -17.82
C PRO A 139 -30.74 0.54 -18.68
N VAL A 140 -29.70 -0.27 -18.39
CA VAL A 140 -29.40 -1.46 -19.20
C VAL A 140 -30.50 -2.52 -19.12
N PHE A 141 -31.12 -2.72 -17.95
CA PHE A 141 -32.25 -3.64 -17.80
C PHE A 141 -33.51 -3.03 -18.42
N GLN A 142 -33.76 -1.74 -18.20
CA GLN A 142 -34.94 -1.06 -18.71
C GLN A 142 -34.96 -0.92 -20.24
N GLY A 143 -33.79 -0.81 -20.87
CA GLY A 143 -33.64 -0.74 -22.32
C GLY A 143 -33.86 -2.06 -23.06
N LEU A 144 -33.97 -3.20 -22.36
CA LEU A 144 -34.24 -4.49 -22.99
C LEU A 144 -35.67 -4.55 -23.55
N SER A 145 -35.84 -5.25 -24.69
CA SER A 145 -37.17 -5.47 -25.26
C SER A 145 -38.06 -6.27 -24.30
N PRO A 146 -39.40 -6.08 -24.33
CA PRO A 146 -40.31 -6.82 -23.46
C PRO A 146 -40.14 -8.35 -23.55
N GLU A 147 -39.86 -8.86 -24.76
CA GLU A 147 -39.60 -10.28 -24.98
C GLU A 147 -38.32 -10.76 -24.28
N VAL A 148 -37.22 -10.01 -24.41
CA VAL A 148 -35.95 -10.34 -23.76
C VAL A 148 -36.08 -10.27 -22.24
N LYS A 149 -36.76 -9.24 -21.70
CA LYS A 149 -37.05 -9.14 -20.26
C LYS A 149 -37.80 -10.38 -19.77
N ALA A 150 -38.89 -10.75 -20.42
CA ALA A 150 -39.73 -11.88 -19.99
C ALA A 150 -39.00 -13.24 -20.07
N LYS A 151 -38.08 -13.42 -21.01
CA LYS A 151 -37.41 -14.71 -21.27
C LYS A 151 -36.04 -14.86 -20.60
N LYS A 152 -35.29 -13.76 -20.47
CA LYS A 152 -33.87 -13.79 -20.05
C LYS A 152 -33.59 -13.03 -18.75
N THR A 153 -34.54 -12.31 -18.16
CA THR A 153 -34.27 -11.58 -16.92
C THR A 153 -35.20 -11.96 -15.78
N GLY A 154 -34.74 -11.73 -14.56
CA GLY A 154 -35.52 -11.89 -13.35
C GLY A 154 -34.89 -11.13 -12.19
N MET A 155 -35.51 -11.21 -11.02
CA MET A 155 -35.01 -10.60 -9.80
C MET A 155 -35.06 -11.63 -8.67
N VAL A 156 -33.96 -11.75 -7.95
CA VAL A 156 -33.89 -12.47 -6.67
C VAL A 156 -33.07 -11.61 -5.74
N TYR A 157 -33.64 -11.25 -4.58
CA TYR A 157 -32.93 -10.43 -3.60
C TYR A 157 -31.62 -11.08 -3.18
N ASP A 158 -30.55 -10.28 -3.11
CA ASP A 158 -29.45 -10.67 -2.23
C ASP A 158 -29.99 -10.91 -0.83
N SER A 159 -29.64 -12.04 -0.26
CA SER A 159 -30.38 -12.57 0.87
C SER A 159 -29.49 -12.96 2.04
N THR A 160 -30.01 -12.69 3.22
CA THR A 160 -29.35 -12.93 4.50
C THR A 160 -29.71 -14.31 5.07
N ASP A 161 -28.74 -14.93 5.74
CA ASP A 161 -29.01 -16.08 6.61
C ASP A 161 -29.45 -15.60 8.00
N PHE A 162 -30.77 -15.53 8.22
CA PHE A 162 -31.31 -15.06 9.50
C PHE A 162 -31.03 -16.00 10.68
N ASP A 163 -30.51 -17.22 10.47
CA ASP A 163 -30.00 -18.07 11.55
C ASP A 163 -28.92 -17.36 12.40
N ARG A 164 -28.22 -16.38 11.83
CA ARG A 164 -27.25 -15.53 12.55
C ARG A 164 -27.92 -14.74 13.69
N LEU A 165 -29.20 -14.42 13.55
CA LEU A 165 -30.02 -13.71 14.54
C LEU A 165 -30.99 -14.63 15.27
N ALA A 166 -30.79 -15.95 15.22
CA ALA A 166 -31.60 -16.89 15.99
C ALA A 166 -31.55 -16.55 17.49
N ASN A 167 -32.71 -16.50 18.16
CA ASN A 167 -32.86 -16.11 19.56
C ASN A 167 -32.47 -14.65 19.89
N PHE A 168 -32.41 -13.76 18.90
CA PHE A 168 -32.15 -12.33 19.12
C PHE A 168 -33.15 -11.70 20.11
N LYS A 169 -32.62 -10.90 21.04
CA LYS A 169 -33.40 -10.06 21.96
C LYS A 169 -32.65 -8.76 22.23
N ILE A 170 -33.37 -7.64 22.30
CA ILE A 170 -32.78 -6.36 22.68
C ILE A 170 -32.25 -6.45 24.11
N SER A 171 -31.00 -6.02 24.29
CA SER A 171 -30.32 -5.95 25.58
C SER A 171 -30.61 -4.59 26.23
N PRO A 172 -31.00 -4.52 27.52
CA PRO A 172 -31.23 -3.25 28.19
C PRO A 172 -29.97 -2.37 28.24
N HIS A 173 -30.13 -1.07 27.98
CA HIS A 173 -29.08 -0.06 28.10
C HIS A 173 -29.66 1.29 28.54
N SER A 174 -28.81 2.17 29.09
CA SER A 174 -29.21 3.47 29.66
C SER A 174 -29.03 4.67 28.71
N THR A 175 -28.48 4.44 27.52
CA THR A 175 -28.22 5.45 26.48
C THR A 175 -29.14 5.27 25.28
N PHE A 176 -29.27 6.29 24.43
CA PHE A 176 -29.94 6.15 23.12
C PHE A 176 -28.90 5.84 22.04
N ASN A 177 -28.91 4.62 21.53
CA ASN A 177 -27.84 4.10 20.69
C ASN A 177 -28.23 4.11 19.21
N VAL A 178 -27.49 4.90 18.43
CA VAL A 178 -27.56 4.93 16.96
C VAL A 178 -26.44 4.08 16.41
N GLY A 179 -26.80 2.92 15.86
CA GLY A 179 -25.84 1.95 15.33
C GLY A 179 -25.49 2.16 13.87
N TYR A 180 -24.21 1.96 13.53
CA TYR A 180 -23.72 1.81 12.16
C TYR A 180 -22.86 0.55 12.07
N ILE A 181 -23.14 -0.32 11.10
CA ILE A 181 -22.34 -1.51 10.81
C ILE A 181 -22.10 -1.57 9.30
N GLY A 182 -20.87 -1.36 8.85
CA GLY A 182 -20.56 -1.32 7.42
C GLY A 182 -19.10 -0.97 7.13
N MET A 183 -18.78 -0.66 5.88
CA MET A 183 -17.43 -0.19 5.56
C MET A 183 -17.25 1.25 6.08
N VAL A 184 -16.19 1.48 6.86
CA VAL A 184 -15.80 2.78 7.44
C VAL A 184 -14.80 3.45 6.49
N ASP A 185 -15.33 3.79 5.32
CA ASP A 185 -14.61 4.41 4.21
C ASP A 185 -15.60 5.25 3.39
N PHE A 186 -15.13 6.32 2.78
CA PHE A 186 -15.98 7.24 2.02
C PHE A 186 -16.47 6.71 0.68
N VAL A 187 -16.06 5.49 0.29
CA VAL A 187 -16.72 4.73 -0.78
C VAL A 187 -18.10 4.18 -0.40
N LYS A 188 -18.41 4.10 0.91
CA LYS A 188 -19.73 3.67 1.41
C LYS A 188 -20.30 4.62 2.44
N MET A 189 -19.56 4.97 3.49
CA MET A 189 -20.02 5.86 4.54
C MET A 189 -20.13 7.30 4.03
N HIS A 190 -21.18 8.02 4.42
CA HIS A 190 -21.31 9.43 4.10
C HIS A 190 -20.10 10.24 4.63
N PRO A 191 -19.42 11.06 3.78
CA PRO A 191 -18.18 11.76 4.18
C PRO A 191 -18.32 12.70 5.38
N ARG A 192 -19.54 13.18 5.62
CA ARG A 192 -19.89 14.10 6.72
C ARG A 192 -20.52 13.41 7.91
N TYR A 193 -20.32 12.10 8.06
CA TYR A 193 -20.96 11.28 9.09
C TYR A 193 -20.83 11.85 10.51
N VAL A 194 -19.61 12.20 10.94
CA VAL A 194 -19.40 12.77 12.28
C VAL A 194 -20.01 14.17 12.38
N GLN A 195 -19.81 15.04 11.39
CA GLN A 195 -20.35 16.41 11.37
C GLN A 195 -21.87 16.46 11.48
N MET A 196 -22.58 15.60 10.75
CA MET A 196 -24.05 15.57 10.80
C MET A 196 -24.57 14.90 12.07
N SER A 197 -23.89 13.84 12.53
CA SER A 197 -24.26 13.14 13.77
C SER A 197 -24.02 14.01 15.01
N ALA A 198 -22.97 14.84 15.00
CA ALA A 198 -22.66 15.78 16.08
C ALA A 198 -23.78 16.82 16.30
N LYS A 199 -24.54 17.16 15.25
CA LYS A 199 -25.64 18.14 15.32
C LYS A 199 -26.92 17.60 15.93
N ILE A 200 -27.03 16.27 16.12
CA ILE A 200 -28.21 15.64 16.71
C ILE A 200 -28.32 16.05 18.19
N ASP A 201 -29.46 16.60 18.57
CA ASP A 201 -29.74 17.09 19.92
C ASP A 201 -30.63 16.09 20.68
N VAL A 202 -29.99 14.99 21.12
CA VAL A 202 -30.64 13.93 21.89
C VAL A 202 -29.82 13.66 23.17
N PRO A 203 -30.43 13.73 24.37
CA PRO A 203 -29.77 13.41 25.62
C PRO A 203 -29.20 11.99 25.63
N ASN A 204 -27.96 11.83 26.10
CA ASN A 204 -27.27 10.53 26.22
C ASN A 204 -27.20 9.71 24.91
N VAL A 205 -27.18 10.37 23.75
CA VAL A 205 -27.01 9.69 22.46
C VAL A 205 -25.59 9.14 22.28
N ARG A 206 -25.49 7.91 21.80
CA ARG A 206 -24.23 7.23 21.48
C ARG A 206 -24.26 6.73 20.05
N PHE A 207 -23.24 7.06 19.27
CA PHE A 207 -23.04 6.56 17.91
C PHE A 207 -22.08 5.37 17.95
N LEU A 208 -22.61 4.18 17.76
CA LEU A 208 -21.85 2.94 17.88
C LEU A 208 -21.49 2.46 16.47
N VAL A 209 -20.20 2.49 16.13
CA VAL A 209 -19.70 2.29 14.75
C VAL A 209 -18.84 1.05 14.66
N TRP A 210 -19.31 0.05 13.94
CA TRP A 210 -18.55 -1.15 13.57
C TRP A 210 -18.23 -1.16 12.08
N GLY A 211 -17.10 -1.76 11.74
CA GLY A 211 -16.70 -1.96 10.36
C GLY A 211 -15.22 -2.20 10.15
N SER A 212 -14.84 -2.16 8.89
CA SER A 212 -13.46 -2.10 8.41
C SER A 212 -13.35 -0.98 7.38
N GLY A 213 -12.16 -0.39 7.19
CA GLY A 213 -11.95 0.70 6.24
C GLY A 213 -10.84 1.65 6.66
N GLY A 214 -10.49 2.61 5.79
CA GLY A 214 -9.36 3.52 6.00
C GLY A 214 -9.70 4.82 6.73
N ALA A 215 -10.98 5.15 6.93
CA ALA A 215 -11.39 6.48 7.39
C ALA A 215 -11.34 6.69 8.92
N TRP A 216 -10.93 5.69 9.71
CA TRP A 216 -10.98 5.75 11.19
C TRP A 216 -10.27 6.96 11.78
N ASN A 217 -9.03 7.22 11.35
CA ASN A 217 -8.23 8.32 11.92
C ASN A 217 -8.86 9.67 11.60
N HIS A 218 -9.33 9.85 10.36
CA HIS A 218 -10.03 11.07 9.94
C HIS A 218 -11.31 11.31 10.74
N LEU A 219 -12.14 10.28 10.92
CA LEU A 219 -13.40 10.39 11.67
C LEU A 219 -13.16 10.65 13.16
N ARG A 220 -12.17 10.00 13.77
CA ARG A 220 -11.78 10.24 15.18
C ARG A 220 -11.26 11.65 15.39
N GLN A 221 -10.35 12.11 14.53
CA GLN A 221 -9.82 13.46 14.58
C GLN A 221 -10.94 14.50 14.40
N GLN A 222 -11.86 14.27 13.46
CA GLN A 222 -13.02 15.14 13.26
C GLN A 222 -13.92 15.20 14.50
N ALA A 223 -14.16 14.06 15.18
CA ALA A 223 -14.95 14.02 16.40
C ALA A 223 -14.25 14.76 17.56
N GLN A 224 -12.93 14.66 17.66
CA GLN A 224 -12.12 15.40 18.63
C GLN A 224 -12.15 16.91 18.37
N GLN A 225 -11.94 17.33 17.11
CA GLN A 225 -11.98 18.74 16.70
C GLN A 225 -13.34 19.40 16.97
N LEU A 226 -14.42 18.64 16.83
CA LEU A 226 -15.78 19.10 17.12
C LEU A 226 -16.15 19.00 18.61
N GLY A 227 -15.28 18.48 19.47
CA GLY A 227 -15.55 18.34 20.91
C GLY A 227 -16.67 17.34 21.25
N VAL A 228 -16.88 16.34 20.38
CA VAL A 228 -17.97 15.34 20.53
C VAL A 228 -17.44 13.91 20.59
N ALA A 229 -16.14 13.71 20.85
CA ALA A 229 -15.50 12.40 20.84
C ALA A 229 -16.18 11.40 21.78
N GLU A 230 -16.65 11.85 22.96
CA GLU A 230 -17.40 11.00 23.91
C GLU A 230 -18.78 10.55 23.43
N ARG A 231 -19.29 11.05 22.30
CA ARG A 231 -20.56 10.59 21.72
C ARG A 231 -20.37 9.41 20.79
N PHE A 232 -19.14 9.10 20.39
CA PHE A 232 -18.83 8.04 19.43
C PHE A 232 -18.12 6.86 20.07
N GLU A 233 -18.43 5.66 19.59
CA GLU A 233 -17.73 4.45 19.95
C GLU A 233 -17.31 3.68 18.70
N TRP A 234 -16.00 3.46 18.58
CA TRP A 234 -15.38 2.91 17.37
C TRP A 234 -15.00 1.45 17.61
N ARG A 235 -15.84 0.50 17.17
CA ARG A 235 -15.77 -0.92 17.57
C ARG A 235 -15.20 -1.90 16.54
N GLY A 236 -14.55 -1.40 15.49
CA GLY A 236 -13.86 -2.25 14.51
C GLY A 236 -14.77 -3.31 13.87
N TYR A 237 -14.19 -4.37 13.30
CA TYR A 237 -14.95 -5.41 12.61
C TYR A 237 -15.76 -6.28 13.58
N VAL A 238 -16.96 -6.69 13.17
CA VAL A 238 -17.82 -7.62 13.94
C VAL A 238 -18.31 -8.78 13.07
N GLU A 239 -18.03 -10.02 13.51
CA GLU A 239 -18.61 -11.23 12.91
C GLU A 239 -19.96 -11.59 13.57
N ASP A 240 -19.99 -11.52 14.91
CA ASP A 240 -21.20 -11.72 15.69
C ASP A 240 -22.06 -10.46 15.71
N ILE A 241 -22.73 -10.23 14.59
CA ILE A 241 -23.65 -9.10 14.38
C ILE A 241 -24.75 -9.04 15.43
N ARG A 242 -25.11 -10.17 16.05
CA ARG A 242 -26.18 -10.23 17.05
C ARG A 242 -25.82 -9.34 18.22
N SER A 243 -24.68 -9.63 18.85
CA SER A 243 -24.17 -8.85 19.99
C SER A 243 -23.99 -7.36 19.70
N ALA A 244 -23.72 -6.99 18.44
CA ALA A 244 -23.66 -5.58 18.05
C ALA A 244 -25.06 -4.93 17.96
N ILE A 245 -26.02 -5.62 17.35
CA ILE A 245 -27.36 -5.09 17.07
C ILE A 245 -28.25 -5.09 18.33
N GLU A 246 -28.00 -5.96 19.30
CA GLU A 246 -28.80 -6.08 20.54
C GLU A 246 -28.86 -4.79 21.37
N VAL A 247 -27.93 -3.87 21.17
CA VAL A 247 -27.86 -2.59 21.89
C VAL A 247 -28.30 -1.39 21.05
N PHE A 248 -28.94 -1.58 19.89
CA PHE A 248 -29.39 -0.46 19.05
C PHE A 248 -30.84 -0.09 19.31
N ASP A 249 -31.10 1.22 19.39
CA ASP A 249 -32.46 1.76 19.29
C ASP A 249 -32.84 2.04 17.83
N VAL A 250 -31.89 2.59 17.08
CA VAL A 250 -32.06 3.02 15.68
C VAL A 250 -30.80 2.64 14.89
N PHE A 251 -30.98 2.24 13.65
CA PHE A 251 -29.86 1.98 12.74
C PHE A 251 -29.66 3.17 11.80
N GLY A 252 -28.70 4.02 12.14
CA GLY A 252 -28.30 5.16 11.32
C GLY A 252 -27.31 4.72 10.26
N TYR A 253 -27.78 4.49 9.03
CA TYR A 253 -26.96 3.94 7.94
C TYR A 253 -26.89 4.90 6.74
N PRO A 254 -26.22 6.06 6.90
CA PRO A 254 -26.07 7.02 5.85
C PRO A 254 -24.96 6.62 4.89
N LEU A 255 -25.35 6.04 3.76
CA LEU A 255 -24.44 5.77 2.66
C LEU A 255 -24.15 7.06 1.86
N CYS A 256 -22.98 7.15 1.22
CA CYS A 256 -22.67 8.23 0.28
C CYS A 256 -23.46 8.04 -1.03
N GLU A 257 -23.63 9.10 -1.82
CA GLU A 257 -24.41 9.06 -3.06
C GLU A 257 -23.86 8.06 -4.09
N ASN A 258 -22.54 8.08 -4.27
CA ASN A 258 -21.82 7.34 -5.32
C ASN A 258 -21.30 5.98 -4.83
N ASN A 259 -22.19 5.16 -4.26
CA ASN A 259 -21.85 3.82 -3.76
C ASN A 259 -22.31 2.72 -4.74
N TYR A 260 -21.77 1.51 -4.61
CA TYR A 260 -22.14 0.34 -5.42
C TYR A 260 -23.20 -0.57 -4.75
N SER A 261 -23.79 -0.14 -3.64
CA SER A 261 -24.69 -0.97 -2.84
C SER A 261 -25.96 -1.29 -3.59
N THR A 262 -26.32 -2.57 -3.58
CA THR A 262 -27.62 -3.08 -4.02
C THR A 262 -28.47 -3.39 -2.79
N ALA A 263 -28.88 -4.64 -2.56
CA ALA A 263 -29.57 -5.10 -1.37
C ALA A 263 -28.60 -5.38 -0.20
N GLU A 264 -28.25 -4.33 0.57
CA GLU A 264 -27.34 -4.40 1.72
C GLU A 264 -27.77 -5.41 2.78
N LEU A 265 -27.02 -6.50 2.96
CA LEU A 265 -27.38 -7.59 3.87
C LEU A 265 -27.53 -7.15 5.33
N ILE A 266 -26.66 -6.25 5.81
CA ILE A 266 -26.72 -5.76 7.19
C ILE A 266 -28.00 -4.96 7.47
N LEU A 267 -28.50 -4.23 6.47
CA LEU A 267 -29.78 -3.53 6.56
C LEU A 267 -30.92 -4.54 6.71
N GLN A 268 -30.87 -5.65 5.97
CA GLN A 268 -31.85 -6.74 6.11
C GLN A 268 -31.78 -7.41 7.50
N GLU A 269 -30.58 -7.63 8.03
CA GLU A 269 -30.32 -8.19 9.36
C GLU A 269 -30.92 -7.31 10.46
N VAL A 270 -30.66 -6.00 10.41
CA VAL A 270 -31.22 -5.02 11.34
C VAL A 270 -32.74 -4.93 11.23
N MET A 271 -33.29 -4.90 10.01
CA MET A 271 -34.74 -4.90 9.79
C MET A 271 -35.36 -6.17 10.39
N TYR A 272 -34.77 -7.35 10.18
CA TYR A 272 -35.22 -8.60 10.79
C TYR A 272 -35.13 -8.58 12.33
N ALA A 273 -34.08 -7.96 12.89
CA ALA A 273 -33.97 -7.72 14.32
C ALA A 273 -35.07 -6.78 14.86
N GLY A 274 -35.82 -6.10 13.99
CA GLY A 274 -36.91 -5.21 14.36
C GLY A 274 -36.45 -3.84 14.81
N ILE A 275 -35.28 -3.41 14.33
CA ILE A 275 -34.72 -2.08 14.59
C ILE A 275 -35.00 -1.20 13.37
N PRO A 276 -35.60 -0.01 13.54
CA PRO A 276 -35.92 0.85 12.42
C PRO A 276 -34.66 1.48 11.83
N PRO A 277 -34.46 1.38 10.50
CA PRO A 277 -33.36 2.04 9.81
C PRO A 277 -33.70 3.50 9.43
N VAL A 278 -32.67 4.36 9.47
CA VAL A 278 -32.67 5.71 8.89
C VAL A 278 -31.56 5.76 7.84
N ILE A 279 -31.94 5.89 6.58
CA ILE A 279 -31.01 5.80 5.43
C ILE A 279 -31.13 7.00 4.51
N PHE A 280 -30.07 7.30 3.77
CA PHE A 280 -30.15 8.23 2.65
C PHE A 280 -30.79 7.58 1.42
N ALA A 281 -31.43 8.40 0.57
CA ALA A 281 -32.00 7.99 -0.72
C ALA A 281 -30.92 7.72 -1.80
N HIS A 282 -29.95 6.87 -1.48
CA HIS A 282 -28.77 6.60 -2.32
C HIS A 282 -28.60 5.10 -2.58
N GLY A 283 -28.21 4.76 -3.82
CA GLY A 283 -28.00 3.38 -4.27
C GLY A 283 -29.20 2.46 -4.00
N GLY A 284 -28.93 1.16 -3.84
CA GLY A 284 -29.95 0.15 -3.59
C GLY A 284 -30.59 0.16 -2.19
N ALA A 285 -29.98 0.85 -1.22
CA ALA A 285 -30.55 0.98 0.13
C ALA A 285 -31.95 1.60 0.11
N GLN A 286 -32.17 2.61 -0.75
CA GLN A 286 -33.46 3.29 -0.88
C GLN A 286 -34.61 2.38 -1.37
N ARG A 287 -34.28 1.26 -2.03
CA ARG A 287 -35.26 0.25 -2.49
C ARG A 287 -35.41 -0.92 -1.51
N THR A 288 -34.64 -0.92 -0.43
CA THR A 288 -34.71 -1.93 0.63
C THR A 288 -35.67 -1.51 1.75
N VAL A 289 -35.82 -0.20 1.98
CA VAL A 289 -36.71 0.40 3.00
C VAL A 289 -37.94 1.01 2.33
N ILE A 290 -39.12 0.87 2.95
CA ILE A 290 -40.33 1.60 2.58
C ILE A 290 -40.48 2.77 3.55
N HIS A 291 -40.33 3.99 3.05
CA HIS A 291 -40.38 5.21 3.85
C HIS A 291 -41.65 5.29 4.70
N GLN A 292 -41.51 5.62 5.99
CA GLN A 292 -42.58 5.73 7.01
C GLN A 292 -43.35 4.43 7.28
N GLN A 293 -42.95 3.31 6.68
CA GLN A 293 -43.55 2.00 6.94
C GLN A 293 -42.57 1.05 7.61
N THR A 294 -41.37 0.91 7.07
CA THR A 294 -40.33 -0.03 7.57
C THR A 294 -39.05 0.70 7.98
N GLY A 295 -39.07 2.03 8.05
CA GLY A 295 -37.92 2.90 8.32
C GLY A 295 -38.10 4.28 7.72
N LEU A 296 -37.08 5.14 7.86
CA LEU A 296 -37.06 6.50 7.33
C LEU A 296 -36.00 6.64 6.24
N ILE A 297 -36.34 7.38 5.18
CA ILE A 297 -35.48 7.68 4.04
C ILE A 297 -35.35 9.19 4.02
N VAL A 298 -34.12 9.67 4.00
CA VAL A 298 -33.77 11.10 4.07
C VAL A 298 -32.97 11.51 2.83
N ARG A 299 -33.00 12.79 2.50
CA ARG A 299 -32.35 13.36 1.32
C ARG A 299 -31.16 14.26 1.64
N CYS A 300 -31.02 14.70 2.89
CA CYS A 300 -29.94 15.57 3.30
C CYS A 300 -29.59 15.38 4.78
N GLU A 301 -28.45 15.95 5.18
CA GLU A 301 -27.96 15.92 6.57
C GLU A 301 -28.97 16.49 7.59
N LYS A 302 -29.75 17.50 7.19
CA LYS A 302 -30.78 18.11 8.03
C LYS A 302 -31.90 17.10 8.32
N GLU A 303 -32.43 16.47 7.29
CA GLU A 303 -33.47 15.44 7.44
C GLU A 303 -32.95 14.22 8.23
N TYR A 304 -31.68 13.85 8.06
CA TYR A 304 -31.06 12.78 8.86
C TYR A 304 -31.11 13.11 10.36
N LYS A 305 -30.71 14.33 10.73
CA LYS A 305 -30.79 14.82 12.13
C LYS A 305 -32.24 14.74 12.63
N GLU A 306 -33.16 15.34 11.89
CA GLU A 306 -34.58 15.41 12.27
C GLU A 306 -35.21 14.02 12.42
N ALA A 307 -34.84 13.07 11.56
CA ALA A 307 -35.32 11.69 11.63
C ALA A 307 -34.84 10.96 12.89
N ILE A 308 -33.57 11.12 13.28
CA ILE A 308 -33.04 10.49 14.51
C ILE A 308 -33.69 11.11 15.76
N GLU A 309 -33.83 12.43 15.80
CA GLU A 309 -34.51 13.14 16.90
C GLU A 309 -35.99 12.76 17.00
N TYR A 310 -36.68 12.65 15.87
CA TYR A 310 -38.06 12.19 15.81
C TYR A 310 -38.22 10.79 16.42
N LEU A 311 -37.37 9.83 16.01
CA LEU A 311 -37.43 8.46 16.53
C LEU A 311 -37.06 8.36 18.02
N TYR A 312 -36.24 9.27 18.54
CA TYR A 312 -35.98 9.37 19.97
C TYR A 312 -37.25 9.76 20.74
N HIS A 313 -37.94 10.82 20.30
CA HIS A 313 -39.12 11.36 20.97
C HIS A 313 -40.39 10.51 20.81
N HIS A 314 -40.44 9.62 19.82
CA HIS A 314 -41.62 8.79 19.50
C HIS A 314 -41.29 7.29 19.59
N PRO A 315 -41.14 6.72 20.79
CA PRO A 315 -40.80 5.30 20.98
C PRO A 315 -41.85 4.33 20.42
N GLU A 316 -43.13 4.72 20.41
CA GLU A 316 -44.23 3.96 19.79
C GLU A 316 -44.05 3.85 18.27
N GLU A 317 -43.61 4.94 17.64
CA GLU A 317 -43.33 4.95 16.22
C GLU A 317 -42.07 4.15 15.89
N ARG A 318 -41.04 4.26 16.74
CA ARG A 318 -39.83 3.43 16.66
C ARG A 318 -40.17 1.93 16.71
N ALA A 319 -41.05 1.54 17.63
CA ALA A 319 -41.53 0.16 17.75
C ALA A 319 -42.38 -0.27 16.54
N ARG A 320 -43.28 0.60 16.05
CA ARG A 320 -44.11 0.32 14.87
C ARG A 320 -43.27 0.10 13.61
N LEU A 321 -42.35 1.02 13.32
CA LEU A 321 -41.46 0.93 12.16
C LEU A 321 -40.56 -0.30 12.26
N GLY A 322 -40.01 -0.59 13.44
CA GLY A 322 -39.21 -1.79 13.69
C GLY A 322 -40.00 -3.09 13.50
N GLY A 323 -41.23 -3.16 14.02
CA GLY A 323 -42.12 -4.33 13.85
C GLY A 323 -42.43 -4.59 12.38
N ASN A 324 -42.83 -3.55 11.64
CA ASN A 324 -43.07 -3.64 10.20
C ASN A 324 -41.81 -4.03 9.41
N ALA A 325 -40.65 -3.49 9.79
CA ALA A 325 -39.37 -3.85 9.17
C ALA A 325 -39.05 -5.34 9.33
N ARG A 326 -39.34 -5.91 10.50
CA ARG A 326 -39.16 -7.34 10.78
C ARG A 326 -40.03 -8.21 9.89
N GLU A 327 -41.33 -7.90 9.82
CA GLU A 327 -42.27 -8.65 8.97
C GLU A 327 -41.87 -8.57 7.49
N TYR A 328 -41.48 -7.38 7.04
CA TYR A 328 -41.01 -7.17 5.67
C TYR A 328 -39.73 -7.97 5.37
N ALA A 329 -38.75 -7.95 6.28
CA ALA A 329 -37.50 -8.69 6.12
C ALA A 329 -37.72 -10.21 6.10
N GLN A 330 -38.57 -10.73 6.99
CA GLN A 330 -38.95 -12.15 7.01
C GLN A 330 -39.56 -12.62 5.70
N LYS A 331 -40.38 -11.76 5.08
CA LYS A 331 -41.08 -12.08 3.83
C LYS A 331 -40.16 -12.06 2.62
N TYR A 332 -39.25 -11.08 2.51
CA TYR A 332 -38.55 -10.81 1.26
C TYR A 332 -37.05 -11.11 1.26
N PHE A 333 -36.37 -11.05 2.41
CA PHE A 333 -34.90 -11.02 2.47
C PHE A 333 -34.24 -12.30 3.00
N GLY A 334 -35.04 -13.28 3.43
CA GLY A 334 -34.52 -14.56 3.93
C GLY A 334 -33.94 -15.43 2.81
N ALA A 335 -32.73 -15.96 3.02
CA ALA A 335 -32.05 -16.82 2.05
C ALA A 335 -32.83 -18.09 1.67
N GLU A 336 -33.71 -18.59 2.53
CA GLU A 336 -34.62 -19.68 2.18
C GLU A 336 -35.60 -19.30 1.05
N ASN A 337 -36.14 -18.08 1.08
CA ASN A 337 -37.07 -17.59 0.06
C ASN A 337 -36.35 -17.35 -1.28
N ALA A 338 -35.13 -16.82 -1.26
CA ALA A 338 -34.30 -16.74 -2.45
C ALA A 338 -33.93 -18.12 -3.00
N ALA A 339 -33.60 -19.08 -2.14
CA ALA A 339 -33.31 -20.46 -2.56
C ALA A 339 -34.51 -21.12 -3.25
N LYS A 340 -35.75 -20.90 -2.77
CA LYS A 340 -36.98 -21.38 -3.45
C LYS A 340 -37.09 -20.83 -4.87
N GLN A 341 -36.82 -19.55 -5.07
CA GLN A 341 -36.87 -18.88 -6.38
C GLN A 341 -35.74 -19.36 -7.30
N LEU A 342 -34.50 -19.43 -6.80
CA LEU A 342 -33.34 -19.93 -7.53
C LEU A 342 -33.55 -21.39 -7.98
N ASN A 343 -34.07 -22.25 -7.10
CA ASN A 343 -34.33 -23.65 -7.44
C ASN A 343 -35.34 -23.80 -8.58
N ALA A 344 -36.36 -22.93 -8.64
CA ALA A 344 -37.30 -22.91 -9.76
C ALA A 344 -36.62 -22.47 -11.07
N ILE A 345 -35.73 -21.48 -11.01
CA ILE A 345 -34.93 -21.02 -12.16
C ILE A 345 -33.99 -22.13 -12.63
N TYR A 346 -33.25 -22.77 -11.73
CA TYR A 346 -32.34 -23.87 -12.06
C TYR A 346 -33.07 -25.00 -12.79
N LYS A 347 -34.23 -25.43 -12.28
CA LYS A 347 -35.05 -26.48 -12.88
C LYS A 347 -35.52 -26.14 -14.30
N LYS A 348 -35.77 -24.85 -14.60
CA LYS A 348 -36.11 -24.38 -15.95
C LYS A 348 -34.89 -24.35 -16.86
N LEU A 349 -33.76 -23.80 -16.39
CA LEU A 349 -32.56 -23.64 -17.22
C LEU A 349 -31.96 -24.98 -17.64
N ILE A 350 -31.94 -26.00 -16.77
CA ILE A 350 -31.39 -27.32 -17.11
C ILE A 350 -32.11 -28.02 -18.28
N GLN A 351 -33.32 -27.59 -18.64
CA GLN A 351 -34.08 -28.10 -19.79
C GLN A 351 -33.55 -27.59 -21.13
N GLN A 352 -32.77 -26.51 -21.12
CA GLN A 352 -32.16 -25.93 -22.33
C GLN A 352 -30.86 -26.68 -22.70
N PRO A 353 -30.37 -26.64 -23.95
CA PRO A 353 -29.06 -27.19 -24.30
C PRO A 353 -27.90 -26.31 -23.78
N LYS A 354 -26.76 -26.92 -23.42
CA LYS A 354 -25.50 -26.19 -23.14
C LYS A 354 -24.99 -25.53 -24.42
N ARG A 355 -24.40 -24.33 -24.33
CA ARG A 355 -23.87 -23.57 -25.49
C ARG A 355 -22.50 -22.98 -25.20
N ARG A 356 -21.65 -22.87 -26.23
CA ARG A 356 -20.41 -22.09 -26.16
C ARG A 356 -20.74 -20.59 -26.20
N ARG A 357 -19.90 -19.79 -25.55
CA ARG A 357 -20.13 -18.37 -25.28
C ARG A 357 -18.84 -17.62 -25.56
N ILE A 358 -18.94 -16.48 -26.23
CA ILE A 358 -17.85 -15.54 -26.45
C ILE A 358 -18.43 -14.17 -26.12
N LEU A 359 -17.77 -13.42 -25.23
CA LEU A 359 -18.20 -12.07 -24.89
C LEU A 359 -18.11 -11.17 -26.14
N GLY A 360 -19.09 -10.28 -26.34
CA GLY A 360 -19.17 -9.41 -27.51
C GLY A 360 -19.90 -10.01 -28.74
N VAL A 361 -20.13 -11.32 -28.79
CA VAL A 361 -20.90 -11.98 -29.85
C VAL A 361 -22.33 -12.26 -29.38
N SER A 362 -23.32 -11.64 -30.02
CA SER A 362 -24.74 -11.78 -29.65
C SER A 362 -25.25 -13.20 -29.96
N VAL A 363 -26.10 -13.74 -29.08
CA VAL A 363 -26.68 -15.09 -29.28
C VAL A 363 -27.97 -14.97 -30.12
N GLY A 364 -27.90 -15.38 -31.38
CA GLY A 364 -29.08 -15.48 -32.27
C GLY A 364 -28.95 -14.78 -33.62
N GLU A 365 -27.92 -13.96 -33.79
CA GLU A 365 -27.52 -13.40 -35.08
C GLU A 365 -26.72 -14.45 -35.87
N ARG A 366 -27.01 -14.59 -37.17
CA ARG A 366 -26.13 -15.36 -38.07
C ARG A 366 -24.76 -14.68 -38.01
N LEU A 367 -23.68 -15.43 -38.26
CA LEU A 367 -22.32 -14.89 -38.43
C LEU A 367 -22.23 -13.72 -39.44
N LEU A 368 -23.29 -13.49 -40.22
CA LEU A 368 -23.45 -12.45 -41.23
C LEU A 368 -24.13 -11.17 -40.73
N ASP A 369 -24.75 -11.17 -39.55
CA ASP A 369 -25.56 -10.04 -39.05
C ASP A 369 -24.72 -9.03 -38.23
N ARG A 370 -23.48 -9.41 -37.87
CA ARG A 370 -22.38 -8.49 -37.52
C ARG A 370 -21.11 -8.94 -38.27
N PRO A 371 -20.30 -8.02 -38.81
CA PRO A 371 -19.03 -8.40 -39.41
C PRO A 371 -18.12 -8.97 -38.32
N VAL A 372 -17.93 -10.30 -38.33
CA VAL A 372 -16.83 -10.94 -37.62
C VAL A 372 -15.54 -10.36 -38.19
N THR A 373 -14.79 -9.63 -37.38
CA THR A 373 -13.53 -9.02 -37.81
C THR A 373 -12.43 -10.08 -37.85
N LEU A 374 -11.37 -9.81 -38.62
CA LEU A 374 -10.16 -10.65 -38.57
C LEU A 374 -9.60 -10.74 -37.14
N GLN A 375 -9.75 -9.71 -36.32
CA GLN A 375 -9.36 -9.71 -34.90
C GLN A 375 -10.09 -10.80 -34.10
N ASP A 376 -11.41 -10.94 -34.31
CA ASP A 376 -12.25 -11.96 -33.66
C ASP A 376 -11.84 -13.39 -34.04
N LEU A 377 -11.24 -13.56 -35.22
CA LEU A 377 -10.73 -14.84 -35.74
C LEU A 377 -9.25 -15.08 -35.37
N MET A 378 -8.46 -14.02 -35.16
CA MET A 378 -7.02 -14.08 -34.90
C MET A 378 -6.66 -14.23 -33.41
N GLY A 379 -7.62 -14.11 -32.49
CA GLY A 379 -7.43 -14.49 -31.08
C GLY A 379 -6.47 -13.59 -30.29
N THR A 380 -6.38 -12.30 -30.60
CA THR A 380 -5.60 -11.36 -29.79
C THR A 380 -6.27 -11.22 -28.41
N THR A 381 -5.54 -11.53 -27.35
CA THR A 381 -6.03 -11.32 -25.98
C THR A 381 -6.11 -9.80 -25.74
N PRO A 382 -7.28 -9.25 -25.34
CA PRO A 382 -7.40 -7.82 -25.07
C PRO A 382 -6.41 -7.37 -23.98
N SER A 383 -5.89 -6.15 -24.13
CA SER A 383 -5.05 -5.49 -23.13
C SER A 383 -5.81 -5.19 -21.84
N GLY A 384 -5.09 -4.86 -20.77
CA GLY A 384 -5.72 -4.50 -19.50
C GLY A 384 -6.58 -3.24 -19.62
N ALA A 385 -6.13 -2.27 -20.40
CA ALA A 385 -6.86 -1.04 -20.68
C ALA A 385 -8.16 -1.30 -21.48
N GLU A 386 -8.13 -2.18 -22.48
CA GLU A 386 -9.32 -2.55 -23.26
C GLU A 386 -10.36 -3.29 -22.39
N LEU A 387 -9.92 -4.25 -21.57
CA LEU A 387 -10.81 -4.96 -20.64
C LEU A 387 -11.42 -4.01 -19.61
N PHE A 388 -10.66 -3.01 -19.18
CA PHE A 388 -11.16 -2.00 -18.26
C PHE A 388 -12.24 -1.14 -18.92
N ILE A 389 -12.01 -0.62 -20.14
CA ILE A 389 -13.01 0.14 -20.89
C ILE A 389 -14.27 -0.69 -21.13
N GLU A 390 -14.13 -1.94 -21.59
CA GLU A 390 -15.26 -2.84 -21.81
C GLU A 390 -16.06 -3.06 -20.52
N SER A 391 -15.39 -3.10 -19.37
CA SER A 391 -16.04 -3.27 -18.08
C SER A 391 -16.93 -2.09 -17.66
N LEU A 392 -16.70 -0.92 -18.24
CA LEU A 392 -17.46 0.31 -17.96
C LEU A 392 -18.58 0.57 -18.96
N GLY A 393 -18.58 -0.16 -20.09
CA GLY A 393 -19.50 0.09 -21.20
C GLY A 393 -19.46 1.55 -21.65
N ASP A 394 -20.63 2.15 -21.88
CA ASP A 394 -20.74 3.53 -22.38
C ASP A 394 -20.68 4.61 -21.27
N VAL A 395 -20.46 4.21 -20.00
CA VAL A 395 -20.61 5.13 -18.84
C VAL A 395 -19.36 5.99 -18.60
N ALA A 396 -18.20 5.55 -19.06
CA ALA A 396 -16.93 6.26 -18.88
C ALA A 396 -16.18 6.46 -20.22
N PRO A 397 -16.77 7.19 -21.17
CA PRO A 397 -16.25 7.29 -22.54
C PRO A 397 -14.86 7.95 -22.59
N HIS A 398 -14.49 8.77 -21.61
CA HIS A 398 -13.17 9.42 -21.54
C HIS A 398 -12.01 8.42 -21.53
N PHE A 399 -12.17 7.21 -20.97
CA PHE A 399 -11.12 6.18 -21.07
C PHE A 399 -10.97 5.68 -22.52
N SER A 400 -12.08 5.46 -23.22
CA SER A 400 -12.06 5.09 -24.65
C SER A 400 -11.51 6.22 -25.54
N VAL A 401 -11.90 7.47 -25.28
CA VAL A 401 -11.37 8.65 -25.98
C VAL A 401 -9.87 8.77 -25.75
N SER A 402 -9.41 8.62 -24.49
CA SER A 402 -7.98 8.61 -24.18
C SER A 402 -7.23 7.48 -24.87
N LEU A 403 -7.86 6.33 -25.14
CA LEU A 403 -7.21 5.21 -25.81
C LEU A 403 -7.13 5.40 -27.33
N ASN A 404 -8.18 5.97 -27.94
CA ASN A 404 -8.44 5.86 -29.38
C ASN A 404 -8.43 7.19 -30.16
N SER A 405 -8.66 8.34 -29.52
CA SER A 405 -8.78 9.62 -30.25
C SER A 405 -7.42 10.11 -30.78
N GLN A 406 -7.47 10.82 -31.91
CA GLN A 406 -6.33 11.55 -32.48
C GLN A 406 -6.46 13.08 -32.29
N ASN A 407 -7.61 13.55 -31.82
CA ASN A 407 -7.86 14.97 -31.59
C ASN A 407 -7.22 15.41 -30.27
N ILE A 408 -6.26 16.32 -30.33
CA ILE A 408 -5.49 16.79 -29.17
C ILE A 408 -6.41 17.37 -28.08
N GLN A 409 -7.44 18.12 -28.46
CA GLN A 409 -8.34 18.74 -27.49
C GLN A 409 -9.18 17.69 -26.76
N GLU A 410 -9.75 16.74 -27.50
CA GLU A 410 -10.52 15.63 -26.92
C GLU A 410 -9.66 14.79 -25.97
N LEU A 411 -8.40 14.53 -26.33
CA LEU A 411 -7.46 13.80 -25.49
C LEU A 411 -7.18 14.52 -24.17
N PHE A 412 -6.96 15.83 -24.19
CA PHE A 412 -6.74 16.61 -22.96
C PHE A 412 -7.98 16.67 -22.08
N ASP A 413 -9.17 16.80 -22.68
CA ASP A 413 -10.42 16.82 -21.93
C ASP A 413 -10.72 15.44 -21.31
N ALA A 414 -10.39 14.36 -22.02
CA ALA A 414 -10.47 13.00 -21.50
C ALA A 414 -9.47 12.76 -20.35
N ASP A 415 -8.21 13.13 -20.53
CA ASP A 415 -7.18 12.95 -19.50
C ASP A 415 -7.49 13.74 -18.22
N ARG A 416 -8.05 14.94 -18.34
CA ARG A 416 -8.49 15.74 -17.19
C ARG A 416 -9.61 15.06 -16.41
N GLN A 417 -10.57 14.45 -17.12
CA GLN A 417 -11.64 13.66 -16.48
C GLN A 417 -11.06 12.41 -15.79
N ILE A 418 -10.08 11.75 -16.40
CA ILE A 418 -9.39 10.60 -15.79
C ILE A 418 -8.64 11.04 -14.52
N ALA A 419 -7.87 12.12 -14.58
CA ALA A 419 -7.10 12.66 -13.46
C ALA A 419 -7.99 13.01 -12.24
N THR A 420 -9.20 13.52 -12.51
CA THR A 420 -10.18 13.93 -11.50
C THR A 420 -11.22 12.85 -11.15
N SER A 421 -10.94 11.60 -11.54
CA SER A 421 -11.82 10.45 -11.28
C SER A 421 -12.13 10.28 -9.78
N SER A 422 -13.35 9.82 -9.50
CA SER A 422 -13.83 9.63 -8.13
C SER A 422 -12.95 8.65 -7.34
N PRO A 423 -12.91 8.75 -5.99
CA PRO A 423 -12.08 7.85 -5.16
C PRO A 423 -12.35 6.36 -5.41
N ILE A 424 -13.61 5.99 -5.68
CA ILE A 424 -14.02 4.61 -5.95
C ILE A 424 -13.54 4.11 -7.32
N MET A 425 -13.50 4.99 -8.33
CA MET A 425 -12.93 4.71 -9.65
C MET A 425 -11.42 4.48 -9.58
N CYS A 426 -10.75 5.20 -8.67
CA CYS A 426 -9.31 5.13 -8.41
C CYS A 426 -8.93 4.03 -7.41
N ASN A 427 -9.86 3.19 -6.94
CA ASN A 427 -9.58 2.22 -5.88
C ASN A 427 -8.64 1.09 -6.40
N PRO A 428 -7.58 0.70 -5.66
CA PRO A 428 -6.75 -0.46 -5.99
C PRO A 428 -7.47 -1.82 -5.88
N GLY A 429 -8.65 -1.86 -5.25
CA GLY A 429 -9.56 -3.00 -5.22
C GLY A 429 -10.91 -2.74 -5.91
N GLY A 430 -11.68 -3.79 -6.15
CA GLY A 430 -13.07 -3.66 -6.60
C GLY A 430 -13.25 -3.04 -7.99
N GLY A 431 -12.39 -3.37 -8.95
CA GLY A 431 -12.60 -3.05 -10.37
C GLY A 431 -12.20 -1.64 -10.82
N GLY A 432 -11.60 -0.81 -9.95
CA GLY A 432 -11.09 0.51 -10.33
C GLY A 432 -9.86 0.46 -11.26
N VAL A 433 -9.46 1.63 -11.79
CA VAL A 433 -8.31 1.71 -12.73
C VAL A 433 -7.01 1.22 -12.10
N LEU A 434 -6.78 1.55 -10.82
CA LEU A 434 -5.59 1.08 -10.10
C LEU A 434 -5.64 -0.43 -9.84
N ASN A 435 -6.85 -1.01 -9.73
CA ASN A 435 -7.02 -2.46 -9.65
C ASN A 435 -6.64 -3.15 -10.97
N TYR A 436 -7.07 -2.62 -12.11
CA TYR A 436 -6.61 -3.14 -13.41
C TYR A 436 -5.10 -2.94 -13.59
N ARG A 437 -4.56 -1.78 -13.21
CA ARG A 437 -3.11 -1.50 -13.27
C ARG A 437 -2.27 -2.49 -12.45
N SER A 438 -2.76 -2.96 -11.31
CA SER A 438 -2.05 -3.97 -10.50
C SER A 438 -2.07 -5.37 -11.15
N HIS A 439 -3.12 -5.71 -11.90
CA HIS A 439 -3.26 -7.01 -12.58
C HIS A 439 -2.56 -7.04 -13.93
N TYR A 440 -2.42 -5.87 -14.58
CA TYR A 440 -1.79 -5.71 -15.89
C TYR A 440 -0.62 -4.72 -15.81
N PRO A 441 0.50 -5.10 -15.17
CA PRO A 441 1.54 -4.14 -14.84
C PRO A 441 2.35 -3.64 -16.04
N ASN A 442 2.21 -4.30 -17.19
CA ASN A 442 2.92 -3.99 -18.41
C ASN A 442 2.07 -3.16 -19.40
N ASP A 443 0.87 -2.74 -19.00
CA ASP A 443 -0.04 -1.95 -19.83
C ASP A 443 0.29 -0.45 -19.73
N GLY A 444 0.72 0.15 -20.84
CA GLY A 444 1.15 1.54 -20.90
C GLY A 444 0.02 2.56 -20.64
N TYR A 445 -1.22 2.26 -21.05
CA TYR A 445 -2.35 3.17 -20.84
C TYR A 445 -2.83 3.14 -19.39
N LEU A 446 -2.86 1.96 -18.76
CA LEU A 446 -3.13 1.86 -17.33
C LEU A 446 -2.10 2.63 -16.50
N ARG A 447 -0.82 2.63 -16.91
CA ARG A 447 0.24 3.45 -16.31
C ARG A 447 0.05 4.94 -16.53
N LEU A 448 -0.27 5.36 -17.76
CA LEU A 448 -0.59 6.76 -18.08
C LEU A 448 -1.73 7.27 -17.19
N TRP A 449 -2.86 6.57 -17.16
CA TRP A 449 -4.02 6.96 -16.36
C TRP A 449 -3.71 7.00 -14.86
N SER A 450 -2.92 6.06 -14.35
CA SER A 450 -2.47 6.07 -12.95
C SER A 450 -1.56 7.28 -12.66
N GLY A 451 -0.64 7.60 -13.56
CA GLY A 451 0.24 8.77 -13.47
C GLY A 451 -0.54 10.09 -13.42
N LEU A 452 -1.59 10.22 -14.26
CA LEU A 452 -2.50 11.38 -14.25
C LEU A 452 -3.20 11.55 -12.89
N ILE A 453 -3.71 10.47 -12.33
CA ILE A 453 -4.39 10.47 -11.02
C ILE A 453 -3.43 10.86 -9.90
N PHE A 454 -2.20 10.32 -9.90
CA PHE A 454 -1.20 10.67 -8.88
C PHE A 454 -0.72 12.12 -9.01
N GLN A 455 -0.58 12.62 -10.24
CA GLN A 455 -0.22 14.01 -10.48
C GLN A 455 -1.28 14.97 -9.93
N GLU A 456 -2.57 14.70 -10.16
CA GLU A 456 -3.68 15.52 -9.64
C GLU A 456 -3.71 15.53 -8.10
N LYS A 457 -3.39 14.39 -7.48
CA LYS A 457 -3.25 14.26 -6.02
C LYS A 457 -1.94 14.84 -5.46
N GLN A 458 -1.11 15.48 -6.29
CA GLN A 458 0.20 16.02 -5.94
C GLN A 458 1.19 14.95 -5.41
N GLN A 459 0.95 13.70 -5.75
CA GLN A 459 1.80 12.55 -5.42
C GLN A 459 2.87 12.40 -6.51
N TYR A 460 3.75 13.40 -6.62
CA TYR A 460 4.66 13.56 -7.76
C TYR A 460 5.66 12.41 -7.91
N SER A 461 6.11 11.80 -6.82
CA SER A 461 7.01 10.64 -6.86
C SER A 461 6.34 9.43 -7.54
N GLN A 462 5.11 9.09 -7.13
CA GLN A 462 4.33 8.03 -7.77
C GLN A 462 3.99 8.37 -9.23
N ALA A 463 3.64 9.63 -9.52
CA ALA A 463 3.36 10.06 -10.89
C ALA A 463 4.56 9.88 -11.81
N ILE A 464 5.77 10.27 -11.37
CA ILE A 464 7.02 10.07 -12.10
C ILE A 464 7.27 8.57 -12.34
N SER A 465 7.08 7.73 -11.32
CA SER A 465 7.28 6.29 -11.42
C SER A 465 6.37 5.63 -12.46
N GLU A 466 5.07 5.95 -12.44
CA GLU A 466 4.11 5.38 -13.40
C GLU A 466 4.39 5.86 -14.84
N LEU A 467 4.64 7.15 -15.03
CA LEU A 467 4.89 7.73 -16.36
C LEU A 467 6.22 7.25 -16.97
N LYS A 468 7.29 7.14 -16.16
CA LYS A 468 8.55 6.53 -16.61
C LYS A 468 8.37 5.06 -17.00
N GLY A 469 7.70 4.29 -16.14
CA GLY A 469 7.46 2.89 -16.41
C GLY A 469 6.63 2.66 -17.69
N ALA A 470 5.71 3.57 -18.03
CA ALA A 470 5.01 3.51 -19.31
C ALA A 470 5.97 3.62 -20.50
N ILE A 471 6.91 4.57 -20.46
CA ILE A 471 7.93 4.77 -21.51
C ILE A 471 8.86 3.55 -21.61
N GLU A 472 9.33 3.01 -20.47
CA GLU A 472 10.22 1.84 -20.42
C GLU A 472 9.61 0.59 -21.05
N LEU A 473 8.28 0.43 -20.96
CA LEU A 473 7.52 -0.65 -21.58
C LEU A 473 7.22 -0.39 -23.07
N GLY A 474 7.79 0.66 -23.67
CA GLY A 474 7.62 1.01 -25.07
C GLY A 474 6.35 1.80 -25.37
N CYS A 475 5.68 2.39 -24.38
CA CYS A 475 4.57 3.30 -24.62
C CYS A 475 5.12 4.64 -25.16
N ASN A 476 5.14 4.76 -26.49
CA ASN A 476 5.70 5.92 -27.20
C ASN A 476 4.67 7.03 -27.44
N HIS A 477 3.54 7.03 -26.70
CA HIS A 477 2.54 8.08 -26.85
C HIS A 477 3.08 9.40 -26.26
N TRP A 478 3.22 10.44 -27.09
CA TRP A 478 3.83 11.72 -26.71
C TRP A 478 3.27 12.35 -25.41
N ARG A 479 1.97 12.19 -25.15
CA ARG A 479 1.31 12.61 -23.90
C ARG A 479 2.01 12.12 -22.62
N VAL A 480 2.59 10.91 -22.61
CA VAL A 480 3.33 10.41 -21.43
C VAL A 480 4.51 11.33 -21.11
N SER A 481 5.29 11.70 -22.14
CA SER A 481 6.40 12.65 -22.02
C SER A 481 5.91 14.06 -21.66
N TRP A 482 4.74 14.47 -22.14
CA TRP A 482 4.14 15.76 -21.80
C TRP A 482 3.78 15.86 -20.30
N TYR A 483 3.06 14.88 -19.76
CA TYR A 483 2.72 14.89 -18.34
C TYR A 483 3.96 14.73 -17.47
N LEU A 484 4.93 13.92 -17.90
CA LEU A 484 6.20 13.77 -17.19
C LEU A 484 6.99 15.09 -17.14
N ALA A 485 7.00 15.88 -18.22
CA ALA A 485 7.61 17.21 -18.23
C ALA A 485 6.96 18.16 -17.20
N ASN A 486 5.63 18.17 -17.14
CA ASN A 486 4.88 19.00 -16.20
C ASN A 486 5.18 18.63 -14.74
N VAL A 487 5.28 17.32 -14.44
CA VAL A 487 5.65 16.87 -13.09
C VAL A 487 7.10 17.25 -12.75
N TYR A 488 8.05 17.05 -13.68
CA TYR A 488 9.45 17.45 -13.46
C TYR A 488 9.61 18.93 -13.19
N GLU A 489 8.86 19.78 -13.90
CA GLU A 489 8.85 21.21 -13.64
C GLU A 489 8.36 21.52 -12.21
N LYS A 490 7.27 20.88 -11.76
CA LYS A 490 6.71 21.09 -10.41
C LYS A 490 7.68 20.70 -9.30
N VAL A 491 8.51 19.67 -9.50
CA VAL A 491 9.54 19.25 -8.56
C VAL A 491 10.90 19.95 -8.77
N GLY A 492 10.96 20.96 -9.63
CA GLY A 492 12.17 21.77 -9.85
C GLY A 492 13.25 21.11 -10.73
N SER A 493 12.98 19.98 -11.36
CA SER A 493 13.92 19.26 -12.24
C SER A 493 13.93 19.83 -13.66
N ILE A 494 14.44 21.06 -13.82
CA ILE A 494 14.34 21.86 -15.05
C ILE A 494 14.96 21.17 -16.28
N GLU A 495 16.12 20.53 -16.14
CA GLU A 495 16.77 19.84 -17.27
C GLU A 495 15.97 18.62 -17.76
N LEU A 496 15.45 17.83 -16.82
CA LEU A 496 14.60 16.67 -17.15
C LEU A 496 13.28 17.12 -17.78
N ALA A 497 12.67 18.19 -17.25
CA ALA A 497 11.48 18.80 -17.84
C ALA A 497 11.75 19.23 -19.29
N LYS A 498 12.87 19.94 -19.53
CA LYS A 498 13.28 20.39 -20.88
C LYS A 498 13.45 19.21 -21.83
N LYS A 499 14.15 18.14 -21.41
CA LYS A 499 14.34 16.93 -22.22
C LYS A 499 13.01 16.28 -22.59
N SER A 500 12.10 16.15 -21.64
CA SER A 500 10.76 15.59 -21.89
C SER A 500 9.94 16.43 -22.86
N VAL A 501 9.97 17.78 -22.75
CA VAL A 501 9.30 18.68 -23.72
C VAL A 501 9.90 18.57 -25.12
N GLN A 502 11.22 18.42 -25.23
CA GLN A 502 11.87 18.20 -26.53
C GLN A 502 11.41 16.90 -27.19
N THR A 503 11.26 15.81 -26.43
CA THR A 503 10.67 14.56 -26.94
C THR A 503 9.24 14.78 -27.45
N VAL A 504 8.42 15.57 -26.74
CA VAL A 504 7.06 15.90 -27.21
C VAL A 504 7.10 16.63 -28.56
N LEU A 505 7.95 17.65 -28.69
CA LEU A 505 8.06 18.45 -29.93
C LEU A 505 8.67 17.67 -31.11
N GLN A 506 9.43 16.61 -30.87
CA GLN A 506 9.87 15.69 -31.92
C GLN A 506 8.69 14.92 -32.53
N THR A 507 7.68 14.56 -31.71
CA THR A 507 6.49 13.84 -32.18
C THR A 507 5.38 14.78 -32.66
N VAL A 508 5.20 15.92 -31.99
CA VAL A 508 4.14 16.91 -32.30
C VAL A 508 4.75 18.32 -32.42
N PRO A 509 5.41 18.65 -33.56
CA PRO A 509 6.21 19.88 -33.70
C PRO A 509 5.42 21.19 -33.59
N ASN A 510 4.11 21.15 -33.81
CA ASN A 510 3.24 22.32 -33.78
C ASN A 510 2.48 22.49 -32.46
N PHE A 511 2.85 21.76 -31.41
CA PHE A 511 2.19 21.88 -30.12
C PHE A 511 2.63 23.17 -29.39
N THR A 512 1.75 24.18 -29.39
CA THR A 512 2.03 25.55 -28.92
C THR A 512 2.41 25.61 -27.43
N GLU A 513 1.71 24.84 -26.60
CA GLU A 513 1.90 24.76 -25.16
C GLU A 513 3.29 24.21 -24.82
N ALA A 514 3.74 23.18 -25.53
CA ALA A 514 5.10 22.65 -25.39
C ALA A 514 6.18 23.67 -25.81
N LYS A 515 5.95 24.45 -26.87
CA LYS A 515 6.88 25.54 -27.24
C LYS A 515 6.96 26.61 -26.16
N SER A 516 5.83 26.98 -25.55
CA SER A 516 5.77 27.96 -24.47
C SER A 516 6.53 27.51 -23.23
N ILE A 517 6.31 26.26 -22.78
CA ILE A 517 7.04 25.68 -21.64
C ILE A 517 8.55 25.61 -21.96
N LEU A 518 8.93 25.16 -23.16
CA LEU A 518 10.35 25.07 -23.54
C LEU A 518 11.06 26.43 -23.48
N ALA A 519 10.41 27.50 -23.98
CA ALA A 519 10.95 28.86 -23.93
C ALA A 519 11.13 29.34 -22.48
N ARG A 520 10.14 29.08 -21.63
CA ARG A 520 10.18 29.43 -20.20
C ARG A 520 11.27 28.66 -19.45
N LEU A 521 11.35 27.35 -19.62
CA LEU A 521 12.39 26.50 -19.00
C LEU A 521 13.80 26.90 -19.47
N SER A 522 13.95 27.25 -20.76
CA SER A 522 15.23 27.70 -21.30
C SER A 522 15.64 29.05 -20.72
N SER A 523 14.71 30.00 -20.57
CA SER A 523 15.00 31.27 -19.88
C SER A 523 15.35 31.08 -18.41
N GLN A 524 14.70 30.14 -17.71
CA GLN A 524 15.04 29.81 -16.31
C GLN A 524 16.47 29.26 -16.20
N LEU A 525 16.85 28.36 -17.10
CA LEU A 525 18.20 27.79 -17.15
C LEU A 525 19.25 28.85 -17.54
N GLU A 526 18.94 29.73 -18.49
CA GLU A 526 19.82 30.84 -18.86
C GLU A 526 20.01 31.83 -17.72
N LYS A 527 18.96 32.12 -16.93
CA LYS A 527 19.07 32.95 -15.72
C LYS A 527 19.89 32.27 -14.63
N SER A 528 19.75 30.97 -14.41
CA SER A 528 20.60 30.24 -13.46
C SER A 528 22.06 30.21 -13.92
N ILE A 529 22.29 30.06 -15.23
CA ILE A 529 23.64 30.09 -15.82
C ILE A 529 24.24 31.49 -15.75
N GLN A 530 23.48 32.55 -16.02
CA GLN A 530 23.92 33.95 -15.89
C GLN A 530 24.21 34.35 -14.43
N GLN A 531 23.45 33.82 -13.47
CA GLN A 531 23.75 33.99 -12.04
C GLN A 531 25.01 33.21 -11.62
N SER A 532 25.29 32.06 -12.23
CA SER A 532 26.50 31.28 -11.96
C SER A 532 27.78 31.80 -12.67
N THR A 533 27.64 32.56 -13.77
CA THR A 533 28.77 33.06 -14.57
C THR A 533 29.28 34.44 -14.14
N SER A 534 28.59 35.15 -13.25
CA SER A 534 29.11 36.38 -12.61
C SER A 534 29.95 36.13 -11.35
N THR A 535 30.23 34.88 -11.01
CA THR A 535 31.05 34.47 -9.86
C THR A 535 32.05 33.39 -10.28
N LEU A 536 32.90 33.69 -11.25
CA LEU A 536 34.18 32.99 -11.43
C LEU A 536 35.30 33.89 -10.88
N SER A 537 35.24 34.13 -9.57
CA SER A 537 36.45 34.37 -8.78
C SER A 537 36.84 33.06 -8.11
N GLU A 538 38.10 32.94 -7.72
CA GLU A 538 38.67 31.91 -6.82
C GLU A 538 37.85 31.82 -5.52
N SER A 539 36.65 31.27 -5.61
CA SER A 539 35.71 31.13 -4.51
C SER A 539 35.71 29.69 -4.11
N LEU A 540 36.01 29.48 -2.84
CA LEU A 540 35.84 28.24 -2.12
C LEU A 540 34.54 27.54 -2.56
N PRO A 541 34.56 26.21 -2.80
CA PRO A 541 33.35 25.48 -3.13
C PRO A 541 32.29 25.73 -2.04
N GLY A 542 31.13 26.23 -2.46
CA GLY A 542 30.03 26.46 -1.53
C GLY A 542 29.62 25.17 -0.84
N LEU A 543 29.19 25.26 0.42
CA LEU A 543 28.78 24.12 1.22
C LEU A 543 27.28 24.19 1.53
N THR A 544 26.58 23.07 1.35
CA THR A 544 25.21 22.90 1.87
C THR A 544 25.21 21.89 3.02
N ILE A 545 24.89 22.33 4.22
CA ILE A 545 24.70 21.48 5.39
C ILE A 545 23.22 21.13 5.49
N PHE A 546 22.89 19.85 5.61
CA PHE A 546 21.52 19.41 5.82
C PHE A 546 21.44 18.38 6.94
N THR A 547 20.34 18.43 7.69
CA THR A 547 20.09 17.50 8.78
C THR A 547 18.62 17.42 9.12
N THR A 548 18.26 16.45 9.95
CA THR A 548 16.99 16.43 10.69
C THR A 548 17.29 16.56 12.17
N THR A 549 16.36 17.16 12.92
CA THR A 549 16.56 17.51 14.33
C THR A 549 15.57 16.77 15.22
N LYS A 550 15.81 16.80 16.53
CA LYS A 550 14.82 16.49 17.57
C LYS A 550 14.04 17.77 17.92
N PRO A 551 12.93 17.68 18.69
CA PRO A 551 12.28 18.86 19.23
C PRO A 551 13.25 19.81 19.94
N PHE A 552 13.13 21.12 19.71
CA PHE A 552 13.97 22.15 20.31
C PHE A 552 13.53 22.49 21.74
N GLU A 553 13.59 21.50 22.63
CA GLU A 553 13.17 21.64 24.04
C GLU A 553 14.24 21.18 25.02
N GLY A 554 14.32 21.85 26.17
CA GLY A 554 15.25 21.50 27.26
C GLY A 554 16.72 21.48 26.85
N HIS A 555 17.49 20.57 27.47
CA HIS A 555 18.93 20.42 27.18
C HIS A 555 19.22 19.97 25.74
N PRO A 556 18.49 19.01 25.13
CA PRO A 556 18.62 18.69 23.70
C PRO A 556 18.36 19.88 22.77
N GLY A 557 17.42 20.76 23.11
CA GLY A 557 17.20 22.00 22.37
C GLY A 557 18.40 22.96 22.41
N MET A 558 19.04 23.07 23.58
CA MET A 558 20.22 23.94 23.76
C MET A 558 21.44 23.46 22.95
N ILE A 559 21.77 22.17 23.00
CA ILE A 559 22.89 21.63 22.23
C ILE A 559 22.64 21.72 20.72
N GLN A 560 21.39 21.51 20.27
CA GLN A 560 21.03 21.64 18.85
C GLN A 560 21.14 23.08 18.37
N ARG A 561 20.77 24.03 19.22
CA ARG A 561 20.94 25.45 18.93
C ARG A 561 22.42 25.83 18.81
N ASN A 562 23.26 25.38 19.74
CA ASN A 562 24.72 25.62 19.67
C ASN A 562 25.31 25.07 18.37
N ALA A 563 24.96 23.84 17.99
CA ALA A 563 25.44 23.21 16.76
C ALA A 563 25.00 24.00 15.52
N VAL A 564 23.68 24.19 15.33
CA VAL A 564 23.14 24.90 14.17
C VAL A 564 23.67 26.33 14.07
N GLN A 565 23.73 27.05 15.19
CA GLN A 565 24.26 28.42 15.21
C GLN A 565 25.75 28.46 14.87
N SER A 566 26.57 27.50 15.35
CA SER A 566 27.99 27.41 14.96
C SER A 566 28.17 27.26 13.45
N TRP A 567 27.31 26.49 12.78
CA TRP A 567 27.37 26.31 11.32
C TRP A 567 27.12 27.62 10.57
N THR A 568 26.24 28.47 11.09
CA THR A 568 25.97 29.79 10.50
C THR A 568 27.12 30.78 10.66
N MET A 569 28.07 30.51 11.56
CA MET A 569 29.24 31.33 11.84
C MET A 569 30.47 30.93 11.01
N LEU A 570 30.40 29.82 10.27
CA LEU A 570 31.49 29.39 9.38
C LEU A 570 31.68 30.40 8.25
N ASN A 571 32.94 30.54 7.80
CA ASN A 571 33.29 31.42 6.69
C ASN A 571 34.10 30.66 5.63
N PRO A 572 33.67 30.64 4.36
CA PRO A 572 32.42 31.18 3.81
C PRO A 572 31.15 30.59 4.44
N LYS A 573 30.08 31.39 4.51
CA LYS A 573 28.83 30.98 5.14
C LYS A 573 28.13 29.86 4.34
N PRO A 574 27.86 28.69 4.94
CA PRO A 574 27.16 27.59 4.26
C PRO A 574 25.66 27.87 4.10
N GLU A 575 25.05 27.21 3.11
CA GLU A 575 23.60 27.01 3.08
C GLU A 575 23.25 25.95 4.13
N VAL A 576 22.21 26.19 4.94
CA VAL A 576 21.76 25.25 5.97
C VAL A 576 20.29 24.91 5.72
N ILE A 577 20.00 23.61 5.62
CA ILE A 577 18.65 23.06 5.39
C ILE A 577 18.26 22.17 6.57
N LEU A 578 17.21 22.56 7.31
CA LEU A 578 16.59 21.73 8.33
C LEU A 578 15.39 20.97 7.75
N LEU A 579 15.43 19.65 7.87
CA LEU A 579 14.47 18.72 7.29
C LEU A 579 13.61 18.06 8.38
N GLY A 580 12.29 18.05 8.18
CA GLY A 580 11.31 17.44 9.08
C GLY A 580 10.47 18.46 9.86
N ASN A 581 9.51 17.97 10.62
CA ASN A 581 8.46 18.78 11.25
C ASN A 581 8.41 18.65 12.79
N GLU A 582 9.55 18.41 13.42
CA GLU A 582 9.63 18.37 14.88
C GLU A 582 9.35 19.76 15.50
N ALA A 583 8.88 19.78 16.75
CA ALA A 583 8.51 21.01 17.43
C ALA A 583 9.70 21.97 17.59
N GLY A 584 9.50 23.27 17.30
CA GLY A 584 10.51 24.32 17.41
C GLY A 584 11.44 24.48 16.20
N VAL A 585 11.37 23.58 15.21
CA VAL A 585 12.26 23.62 14.03
C VAL A 585 11.93 24.79 13.11
N ALA A 586 10.64 25.07 12.89
CA ALA A 586 10.22 26.19 12.04
C ALA A 586 10.63 27.54 12.64
N GLU A 587 10.49 27.68 13.95
CA GLU A 587 10.83 28.88 14.72
C GLU A 587 12.33 29.14 14.70
N ILE A 588 13.16 28.13 14.95
CA ILE A 588 14.63 28.25 14.87
C ILE A 588 15.09 28.53 13.44
N SER A 589 14.45 27.91 12.45
CA SER A 589 14.79 28.15 11.05
C SER A 589 14.52 29.61 10.68
N GLN A 590 13.39 30.17 11.13
CA GLN A 590 13.07 31.58 10.92
C GLN A 590 14.04 32.51 11.68
N GLU A 591 14.35 32.20 12.93
CA GLU A 591 15.21 33.02 13.78
C GLU A 591 16.64 33.14 13.21
N LEU A 592 17.22 32.03 12.78
CA LEU A 592 18.60 31.96 12.26
C LEU A 592 18.69 32.16 10.75
N GLY A 593 17.56 32.30 10.05
CA GLY A 593 17.48 32.52 8.60
C GLY A 593 17.90 31.30 7.77
N LEU A 594 17.42 30.12 8.13
CA LEU A 594 17.74 28.82 7.53
C LEU A 594 16.64 28.34 6.57
N TYR A 595 16.97 27.44 5.65
CA TYR A 595 15.95 26.78 4.83
C TYR A 595 15.25 25.68 5.63
N TYR A 596 13.92 25.63 5.50
CA TYR A 596 13.07 24.71 6.23
C TYR A 596 12.20 23.90 5.26
N LEU A 597 12.28 22.57 5.32
CA LEU A 597 11.44 21.67 4.54
C LEU A 597 10.75 20.66 5.49
N PRO A 598 9.43 20.81 5.74
CA PRO A 598 8.73 20.03 6.76
C PRO A 598 8.49 18.57 6.35
N GLU A 599 8.35 18.31 5.05
CA GLU A 599 7.98 17.00 4.52
C GLU A 599 9.23 16.15 4.27
N VAL A 600 9.31 15.01 4.95
CA VAL A 600 10.41 14.04 4.82
C VAL A 600 9.85 12.63 4.76
N ASP A 601 10.46 11.77 3.93
CA ASP A 601 10.09 10.36 3.88
C ASP A 601 10.41 9.69 5.21
N ARG A 602 9.38 9.18 5.86
CA ARG A 602 9.46 8.45 7.12
C ARG A 602 9.17 6.98 6.87
N ASN A 603 9.87 6.12 7.62
CA ASN A 603 9.56 4.70 7.62
C ASN A 603 8.22 4.42 8.34
N GLU A 604 7.84 3.15 8.43
CA GLU A 604 6.60 2.72 9.09
C GLU A 604 6.53 3.04 10.60
N TYR A 605 7.65 3.44 11.22
CA TYR A 605 7.73 3.89 12.62
C TYR A 605 7.67 5.42 12.77
N GLY A 606 7.50 6.15 11.66
CA GLY A 606 7.52 7.61 11.66
C GLY A 606 8.93 8.20 11.76
N THR A 607 10.01 7.41 11.68
CA THR A 607 11.39 7.91 11.72
C THR A 607 11.81 8.37 10.32
N PRO A 608 12.41 9.57 10.17
CA PRO A 608 12.95 10.01 8.89
C PRO A 608 14.00 9.02 8.35
N THR A 609 14.02 8.83 7.04
CA THR A 609 14.98 7.92 6.38
C THR A 609 16.15 8.68 5.78
N ILE A 610 17.36 8.12 5.87
CA ILE A 610 18.58 8.66 5.25
C ILE A 610 18.40 8.82 3.73
N GLN A 611 17.77 7.84 3.07
CA GLN A 611 17.42 7.93 1.64
C GLN A 611 16.54 9.17 1.36
N GLY A 612 15.46 9.36 2.12
CA GLY A 612 14.57 10.52 1.96
C GLY A 612 15.30 11.84 2.17
N LEU A 613 16.06 11.95 3.26
CA LEU A 613 16.81 13.16 3.58
C LEU A 613 17.85 13.50 2.50
N PHE A 614 18.63 12.50 2.06
CA PHE A 614 19.66 12.71 1.03
C PHE A 614 19.03 13.01 -0.34
N ASN A 615 17.91 12.39 -0.69
CA ASN A 615 17.20 12.69 -1.94
C ASN A 615 16.70 14.14 -1.96
N ILE A 616 16.04 14.58 -0.88
CA ILE A 616 15.59 15.97 -0.74
C ILE A 616 16.79 16.91 -0.82
N ALA A 617 17.85 16.66 -0.05
CA ALA A 617 19.02 17.52 -0.03
C ALA A 617 19.73 17.59 -1.39
N GLN A 618 19.90 16.48 -2.10
CA GLN A 618 20.52 16.49 -3.43
C GLN A 618 19.73 17.31 -4.45
N ILE A 619 18.39 17.31 -4.33
CA ILE A 619 17.48 18.10 -5.19
C ILE A 619 17.51 19.58 -4.78
N SER A 620 17.40 19.87 -3.48
CA SER A 620 17.15 21.22 -2.96
C SER A 620 18.42 22.04 -2.72
N ALA A 621 19.58 21.41 -2.50
CA ALA A 621 20.84 22.10 -2.23
C ALA A 621 21.29 22.95 -3.42
N LYS A 622 21.72 24.19 -3.15
CA LYS A 622 22.29 25.08 -4.18
C LYS A 622 23.71 24.67 -4.55
N ASN A 623 24.48 24.20 -3.58
CA ASN A 623 25.90 23.89 -3.78
C ASN A 623 26.12 22.44 -4.18
N SER A 624 27.23 22.18 -4.90
CA SER A 624 27.63 20.85 -5.35
C SER A 624 28.25 19.98 -4.25
N VAL A 625 28.78 20.59 -3.20
CA VAL A 625 29.29 19.92 -1.99
C VAL A 625 28.21 19.97 -0.90
N LEU A 626 27.87 18.79 -0.39
CA LEU A 626 26.86 18.58 0.64
C LEU A 626 27.50 18.00 1.89
N MET A 627 26.94 18.35 3.02
CA MET A 627 27.30 17.80 4.31
C MET A 627 26.05 17.33 5.05
N TYR A 628 25.99 16.03 5.32
CA TYR A 628 25.09 15.50 6.34
C TYR A 628 25.82 15.50 7.68
N THR A 629 25.18 15.97 8.75
CA THR A 629 25.72 15.87 10.11
C THR A 629 24.60 15.70 11.13
N ASN A 630 24.90 15.10 12.28
CA ASN A 630 24.00 15.11 13.42
C ASN A 630 23.88 16.53 14.02
N ALA A 631 22.68 16.85 14.53
CA ALA A 631 22.34 18.19 15.01
C ALA A 631 22.94 18.55 16.38
N ASP A 632 23.83 17.74 16.95
CA ASP A 632 24.55 17.96 18.20
C ASP A 632 26.06 18.21 17.99
N ILE A 633 26.51 18.25 16.73
CA ILE A 633 27.92 18.46 16.36
C ILE A 633 28.19 19.94 16.05
N ILE A 634 29.17 20.51 16.74
CA ILE A 634 29.74 21.83 16.43
C ILE A 634 30.92 21.65 15.46
N PHE A 635 30.96 22.49 14.43
CA PHE A 635 32.11 22.62 13.53
C PHE A 635 32.78 23.98 13.69
N LEU A 636 34.08 23.97 13.50
CA LEU A 636 34.92 25.18 13.46
C LEU A 636 35.31 25.48 12.02
N SER A 637 35.96 26.63 11.79
CA SER A 637 36.32 27.11 10.46
C SER A 637 37.32 26.21 9.72
N ASP A 638 37.95 25.26 10.41
CA ASP A 638 38.84 24.26 9.79
C ASP A 638 38.13 23.29 8.83
N VAL A 639 36.81 23.10 8.96
CA VAL A 639 36.01 22.33 7.99
C VAL A 639 36.05 22.93 6.59
N MET A 640 36.00 24.26 6.46
CA MET A 640 36.00 24.93 5.16
C MET A 640 37.35 24.78 4.46
N SER A 641 38.45 24.92 5.21
CA SER A 641 39.80 24.70 4.67
C SER A 641 40.02 23.24 4.26
N ALA A 642 39.42 22.28 4.97
CA ALA A 642 39.51 20.87 4.58
C ALA A 642 38.79 20.58 3.26
N ILE A 643 37.58 21.11 3.09
CA ILE A 643 36.79 20.96 1.86
C ILE A 643 37.52 21.57 0.66
N GLU A 644 38.11 22.76 0.83
CA GLU A 644 38.92 23.41 -0.20
C GLU A 644 40.06 22.51 -0.69
N LYS A 645 40.87 22.01 0.24
CA LYS A 645 42.04 21.17 -0.07
C LYS A 645 41.67 19.89 -0.79
N VAL A 646 40.54 19.27 -0.43
CA VAL A 646 40.07 18.01 -1.04
C VAL A 646 39.43 18.29 -2.41
N SER A 647 38.59 19.33 -2.52
CA SER A 647 37.92 19.70 -3.78
C SER A 647 38.89 20.15 -4.86
N ALA A 648 40.06 20.67 -4.48
CA ALA A 648 41.13 20.98 -5.42
C ALA A 648 41.75 19.73 -6.09
N GLN A 649 41.54 18.53 -5.55
CA GLN A 649 42.18 17.29 -6.02
C GLN A 649 41.21 16.25 -6.58
N PHE A 650 39.93 16.25 -6.16
CA PHE A 650 38.96 15.25 -6.59
C PHE A 650 37.63 15.89 -7.02
N GLU A 651 37.06 15.38 -8.12
CA GLU A 651 35.73 15.77 -8.61
C GLU A 651 34.60 15.07 -7.85
N GLU A 652 34.83 13.83 -7.43
CA GLU A 652 33.90 13.04 -6.60
C GLU A 652 34.65 12.49 -5.39
N TYR A 653 34.14 12.70 -4.19
CA TYR A 653 34.82 12.27 -2.97
C TYR A 653 33.86 12.16 -1.78
N LEU A 654 34.32 11.46 -0.74
CA LEU A 654 33.73 11.43 0.59
C LEU A 654 34.77 11.83 1.65
N ILE A 655 34.48 12.84 2.47
CA ILE A 655 35.26 13.20 3.65
C ILE A 655 34.49 12.76 4.90
N VAL A 656 35.19 12.04 5.78
CA VAL A 656 34.75 11.63 7.12
C VAL A 656 35.88 11.86 8.12
N GLY A 657 35.59 11.82 9.42
CA GLY A 657 36.61 11.99 10.46
C GLY A 657 36.08 11.76 11.86
N GLN A 658 36.99 11.55 12.80
CA GLN A 658 36.66 11.33 14.20
C GLN A 658 36.21 12.63 14.85
N ARG A 659 35.49 12.51 15.96
CA ARG A 659 34.95 13.63 16.73
C ARG A 659 35.49 13.64 18.16
N HIS A 660 35.49 14.81 18.78
CA HIS A 660 35.78 14.99 20.19
C HIS A 660 34.48 15.06 20.99
N ASN A 661 34.32 14.19 21.99
CA ASN A 661 33.30 14.35 23.03
C ASN A 661 33.71 15.47 23.98
N PHE A 662 32.79 16.42 24.22
CA PHE A 662 33.01 17.51 25.15
C PHE A 662 31.69 17.94 25.81
N ASP A 663 31.72 18.18 27.13
CA ASP A 663 30.56 18.65 27.88
C ASP A 663 30.44 20.17 27.77
N ILE A 664 29.32 20.65 27.23
CA ILE A 664 29.02 22.08 27.14
C ILE A 664 27.80 22.36 28.04
N PRO A 665 27.99 22.85 29.28
CA PRO A 665 26.91 22.94 30.26
C PRO A 665 25.97 24.14 30.04
N ALA A 666 26.35 25.11 29.20
CA ALA A 666 25.61 26.34 28.97
C ALA A 666 25.65 26.79 27.49
N PRO A 667 24.69 27.60 27.01
CA PRO A 667 24.71 28.15 25.66
C PRO A 667 26.01 28.87 25.34
N ILE A 668 26.52 28.69 24.12
CA ILE A 668 27.74 29.37 23.68
C ILE A 668 27.42 30.82 23.35
N ASN A 669 28.25 31.74 23.85
CA ASN A 669 28.14 33.15 23.48
C ASN A 669 28.84 33.42 22.14
N PHE A 670 28.13 33.22 21.03
CA PHE A 670 28.64 33.47 19.67
C PHE A 670 28.92 34.96 19.36
N ALA A 671 28.50 35.89 20.22
CA ALA A 671 28.88 37.30 20.10
C ALA A 671 30.32 37.58 20.59
N ASN A 672 30.93 36.65 21.32
CA ASN A 672 32.34 36.74 21.69
C ASN A 672 33.22 36.41 20.48
N PRO A 673 34.05 37.32 19.95
CA PRO A 673 34.87 37.06 18.76
C PRO A 673 35.87 35.91 18.93
N ASN A 674 36.22 35.56 20.18
CA ASN A 674 37.15 34.48 20.50
C ASN A 674 36.43 33.16 20.86
N TRP A 675 35.12 33.04 20.61
CA TRP A 675 34.35 31.84 20.95
C TRP A 675 34.95 30.58 20.31
N GLU A 676 35.38 30.69 19.04
CA GLU A 676 35.89 29.55 18.26
C GLU A 676 37.27 29.10 18.78
N THR A 677 38.21 30.04 18.93
CA THR A 677 39.56 29.75 19.44
C THR A 677 39.52 29.25 20.88
N GLY A 678 38.73 29.89 21.75
CA GLY A 678 38.58 29.47 23.14
C GLY A 678 37.96 28.08 23.27
N LEU A 679 36.95 27.76 22.46
CA LEU A 679 36.36 26.42 22.44
C LEU A 679 37.35 25.37 21.91
N LYS A 680 38.11 25.70 20.86
CA LYS A 680 39.14 24.80 20.31
C LYS A 680 40.22 24.47 21.33
N GLU A 681 40.74 25.46 22.06
CA GLU A 681 41.73 25.25 23.11
C GLU A 681 41.21 24.36 24.25
N LEU A 682 39.96 24.58 24.68
CA LEU A 682 39.32 23.77 25.71
C LEU A 682 39.14 22.31 25.25
N VAL A 683 38.69 22.09 24.01
CA VAL A 683 38.52 20.74 23.45
C VAL A 683 39.85 20.03 23.27
N VAL A 684 40.93 20.74 22.88
CA VAL A 684 42.27 20.15 22.79
C VAL A 684 42.80 19.73 24.17
N GLN A 685 42.50 20.50 25.21
CA GLN A 685 42.98 20.21 26.58
C GLN A 685 42.15 19.14 27.30
N GLN A 686 40.83 19.12 27.08
CA GLN A 686 39.87 18.39 27.92
C GLN A 686 38.94 17.46 27.12
N GLY A 687 38.85 17.61 25.80
CA GLY A 687 38.00 16.80 24.95
C GLY A 687 38.56 15.39 24.74
N LYS A 688 37.66 14.42 24.58
CA LYS A 688 38.02 13.02 24.32
C LYS A 688 37.76 12.65 22.86
N LEU A 689 38.81 12.36 22.10
CA LEU A 689 38.68 11.84 20.73
C LEU A 689 38.01 10.46 20.77
N GLU A 690 36.91 10.30 20.03
CA GLU A 690 36.11 9.06 19.96
C GLU A 690 36.69 8.07 18.95
N ALA A 691 36.30 6.79 19.01
CA ALA A 691 36.77 5.76 18.09
C ALA A 691 36.47 6.04 16.60
N ASP A 692 37.27 5.47 15.69
CA ASP A 692 37.30 5.66 14.22
C ASP A 692 36.06 5.15 13.45
N CYS A 693 35.08 4.73 14.20
CA CYS A 693 33.85 4.10 13.78
C CYS A 693 32.61 4.90 14.21
N ALA A 694 32.80 5.94 15.05
CA ALA A 694 31.79 6.92 15.39
C ALA A 694 31.82 8.04 14.34
N ILE A 695 31.01 7.89 13.29
CA ILE A 695 30.98 8.80 12.15
C ILE A 695 29.69 9.62 12.21
N ASP A 696 29.82 10.89 12.58
CA ASP A 696 28.67 11.78 12.77
C ASP A 696 28.49 12.81 11.65
N TYR A 697 29.41 12.82 10.67
CA TYR A 697 29.30 13.69 9.51
C TYR A 697 29.85 13.04 8.22
N PHE A 698 29.28 13.44 7.09
CA PHE A 698 29.64 13.01 5.75
C PHE A 698 29.68 14.25 4.86
N ILE A 699 30.85 14.61 4.33
CA ILE A 699 30.96 15.68 3.32
C ILE A 699 31.24 15.03 1.97
N PHE A 700 30.38 15.29 0.99
CA PHE A 700 30.39 14.58 -0.28
C PHE A 700 29.88 15.45 -1.43
N THR A 701 30.23 15.09 -2.66
CA THR A 701 29.72 15.73 -3.87
C THR A 701 28.38 15.12 -4.28
N LYS A 702 27.47 15.90 -4.88
CA LYS A 702 26.18 15.39 -5.38
C LYS A 702 26.36 14.12 -6.23
N ASN A 703 25.42 13.19 -6.08
CA ASN A 703 25.34 11.93 -6.82
C ASN A 703 26.51 10.95 -6.56
N LEU A 704 27.27 11.13 -5.46
CA LEU A 704 28.34 10.21 -5.08
C LEU A 704 27.86 8.74 -4.99
N TRP A 705 26.64 8.53 -4.50
CA TRP A 705 25.99 7.21 -4.44
C TRP A 705 24.85 7.13 -5.46
N SER A 706 24.86 6.07 -6.28
CA SER A 706 23.78 5.79 -7.24
C SER A 706 22.49 5.30 -6.57
N GLU A 707 22.61 4.67 -5.40
CA GLU A 707 21.48 4.21 -4.60
C GLU A 707 21.83 4.30 -3.11
N ILE A 708 20.93 4.93 -2.34
CA ILE A 708 21.03 5.06 -0.88
C ILE A 708 19.91 4.21 -0.26
N PRO A 709 20.23 3.18 0.55
CA PRO A 709 19.20 2.41 1.25
C PRO A 709 18.39 3.28 2.23
N PRO A 710 17.11 2.94 2.49
CA PRO A 710 16.23 3.70 3.38
C PRO A 710 16.56 3.46 4.86
N PHE A 711 17.79 3.76 5.27
CA PHE A 711 18.24 3.64 6.65
C PHE A 711 17.45 4.58 7.56
N ALA A 712 17.09 4.15 8.77
CA ALA A 712 16.49 5.00 9.77
C ALA A 712 17.54 5.95 10.38
N VAL A 713 17.21 7.23 10.49
CA VAL A 713 18.08 8.24 11.10
C VAL A 713 18.28 7.98 12.59
N GLY A 714 19.50 8.21 13.09
CA GLY A 714 19.81 8.08 14.52
C GLY A 714 19.80 6.63 15.03
N ARG A 715 20.08 5.67 14.14
CA ARG A 715 20.24 4.24 14.45
C ARG A 715 21.60 3.75 13.96
N ALA A 716 22.18 2.73 14.58
CA ALA A 716 23.52 2.24 14.21
C ALA A 716 23.60 1.65 12.77
N ALA A 717 24.81 1.50 12.24
CA ALA A 717 25.23 0.80 11.02
C ALA A 717 25.09 1.50 9.65
N TRP A 718 24.24 2.52 9.51
CA TRP A 718 24.11 3.20 8.22
C TRP A 718 25.35 4.03 7.87
N ASP A 719 25.98 4.60 8.89
CA ASP A 719 27.16 5.44 8.82
C ASP A 719 28.36 4.70 8.20
N ILE A 720 28.68 3.54 8.76
CA ILE A 720 29.74 2.65 8.26
C ILE A 720 29.40 2.12 6.86
N ALA A 721 28.12 1.82 6.60
CA ALA A 721 27.67 1.32 5.30
C ALA A 721 27.86 2.36 4.17
N MET A 722 27.68 3.65 4.45
CA MET A 722 27.88 4.71 3.47
C MET A 722 29.35 4.86 3.07
N VAL A 723 30.28 4.71 4.04
CA VAL A 723 31.72 4.67 3.78
C VAL A 723 32.10 3.44 2.94
N TYR A 724 31.62 2.25 3.33
CA TYR A 724 31.87 1.02 2.58
C TYR A 724 31.41 1.14 1.12
N ARG A 725 30.23 1.72 0.87
CA ARG A 725 29.69 1.89 -0.48
C ARG A 725 30.55 2.83 -1.34
N ALA A 726 31.07 3.91 -0.75
CA ALA A 726 32.01 4.79 -1.45
C ALA A 726 33.31 4.05 -1.81
N LEU A 727 33.86 3.26 -0.86
CA LEU A 727 35.05 2.44 -1.09
C LEU A 727 34.82 1.36 -2.18
N ALA A 728 33.69 0.66 -2.13
CA ALA A 728 33.33 -0.38 -3.10
C ALA A 728 33.10 0.17 -4.51
N ALA A 729 32.63 1.43 -4.62
CA ALA A 729 32.50 2.15 -5.88
C ALA A 729 33.83 2.76 -6.38
N GLY A 730 34.94 2.52 -5.66
CA GLY A 730 36.27 3.04 -6.01
C GLY A 730 36.42 4.55 -5.85
N LYS A 731 35.55 5.20 -5.06
CA LYS A 731 35.59 6.65 -4.84
C LYS A 731 36.68 7.00 -3.80
N PRO A 732 37.35 8.17 -3.92
CA PRO A 732 38.23 8.70 -2.88
C PRO A 732 37.47 8.87 -1.55
N VAL A 733 37.96 8.21 -0.50
CA VAL A 733 37.47 8.40 0.87
C VAL A 733 38.61 9.01 1.69
N ILE A 734 38.36 10.14 2.33
CA ILE A 734 39.35 10.96 3.02
C ILE A 734 39.05 10.93 4.52
N ASP A 735 40.03 10.48 5.30
CA ASP A 735 40.07 10.68 6.75
C ASP A 735 40.62 12.08 7.06
N ALA A 736 39.76 12.94 7.60
CA ALA A 736 40.08 14.33 7.94
C ALA A 736 40.26 14.59 9.44
N THR A 737 40.44 13.53 10.24
CA THR A 737 40.53 13.61 11.71
C THR A 737 41.60 14.58 12.21
N GLN A 738 42.74 14.73 11.50
CA GLN A 738 43.84 15.60 11.94
C GLN A 738 43.60 17.09 11.63
N VAL A 739 42.56 17.42 10.86
CA VAL A 739 42.34 18.77 10.34
C VAL A 739 40.98 19.31 10.75
N ILE A 740 39.91 18.53 10.68
CA ILE A 740 38.56 18.97 11.04
C ILE A 740 38.34 18.76 12.54
N THR A 741 38.05 19.84 13.26
CA THR A 741 37.67 19.75 14.68
C THR A 741 36.15 19.59 14.80
N ALA A 742 35.67 18.35 14.79
CA ALA A 742 34.25 18.04 15.03
C ALA A 742 34.01 17.83 16.54
N ILE A 743 33.12 18.62 17.14
CA ILE A 743 32.86 18.59 18.59
C ILE A 743 31.45 18.07 18.84
N HIS A 744 31.34 16.89 19.43
CA HIS A 744 30.06 16.33 19.86
C HIS A 744 29.76 16.75 21.30
N GLN A 745 28.63 17.44 21.45
CA GLN A 745 28.12 17.84 22.74
C GLN A 745 27.47 16.63 23.41
N ASN A 746 28.04 16.19 24.52
CA ASN A 746 27.53 15.04 25.24
C ASN A 746 26.08 15.28 25.69
N HIS A 747 25.23 14.28 25.46
CA HIS A 747 23.83 14.31 25.86
C HIS A 747 23.36 12.91 26.27
N ASN A 748 22.25 12.83 26.98
CA ASN A 748 21.61 11.55 27.30
C ASN A 748 20.66 11.11 26.16
N TYR A 749 20.39 9.81 26.04
CA TYR A 749 19.47 9.26 25.04
C TYR A 749 17.99 9.30 25.50
N GLY A 750 17.61 10.22 26.39
CA GLY A 750 16.33 10.21 27.10
C GLY A 750 15.07 10.43 26.25
N HIS A 751 15.22 10.81 24.98
CA HIS A 751 14.12 10.97 24.02
C HIS A 751 13.70 9.65 23.36
N LEU A 752 14.51 8.58 23.47
CA LEU A 752 14.14 7.23 23.06
C LEU A 752 13.61 6.49 24.29
N SER A 753 12.44 5.86 24.17
CA SER A 753 11.78 5.10 25.24
C SER A 753 12.67 4.05 25.94
N GLY A 754 13.73 3.56 25.26
CA GLY A 754 14.73 2.62 25.78
C GLY A 754 16.17 3.13 25.77
N GLY A 755 16.40 4.44 25.62
CA GLY A 755 17.74 5.06 25.68
C GLY A 755 18.73 4.58 24.62
N GLN A 756 20.02 4.53 24.99
CA GLN A 756 21.15 4.17 24.09
C GLN A 756 21.00 2.76 23.51
N THR A 757 20.41 1.83 24.27
CA THR A 757 20.14 0.46 23.83
C THR A 757 19.17 0.43 22.66
N GLN A 758 18.15 1.31 22.63
CA GLN A 758 17.21 1.42 21.51
C GLN A 758 17.88 2.00 20.26
N ALA A 759 18.78 2.99 20.42
CA ALA A 759 19.53 3.56 19.31
C ALA A 759 20.49 2.55 18.65
N TRP A 760 21.11 1.69 19.44
CA TRP A 760 22.17 0.78 18.97
C TRP A 760 21.67 -0.64 18.64
N LYS A 761 20.62 -1.11 19.32
CA LYS A 761 20.14 -2.50 19.22
C LYS A 761 18.62 -2.62 19.01
N GLY A 762 17.91 -1.49 18.90
CA GLY A 762 16.47 -1.47 18.63
C GLY A 762 16.13 -1.98 17.22
N ILE A 763 14.85 -2.21 16.96
CA ILE A 763 14.36 -2.83 15.72
C ILE A 763 14.80 -2.06 14.46
N GLU A 764 14.79 -0.72 14.50
CA GLU A 764 15.27 0.11 13.39
C GLU A 764 16.80 0.07 13.24
N ALA A 765 17.54 -0.14 14.33
CA ALA A 765 18.99 -0.36 14.26
C ALA A 765 19.32 -1.74 13.68
N GLN A 766 18.56 -2.78 14.03
CA GLN A 766 18.70 -4.11 13.43
C GLN A 766 18.39 -4.06 11.93
N ARG A 767 17.34 -3.34 11.53
CA ARG A 767 17.02 -3.09 10.13
C ARG A 767 18.13 -2.34 9.41
N ASN A 768 18.76 -1.34 10.03
CA ASN A 768 19.93 -0.70 9.43
C ASN A 768 21.10 -1.68 9.22
N HIS A 769 21.35 -2.59 10.17
CA HIS A 769 22.38 -3.62 10.00
C HIS A 769 22.03 -4.62 8.88
N GLU A 770 20.76 -4.95 8.69
CA GLU A 770 20.29 -5.80 7.59
C GLU A 770 20.47 -5.09 6.24
N LEU A 771 20.06 -3.82 6.14
CA LEU A 771 20.26 -2.97 4.95
C LEU A 771 21.75 -2.75 4.64
N ALA A 772 22.61 -2.83 5.65
CA ALA A 772 24.06 -2.75 5.52
C ALA A 772 24.72 -4.09 5.11
N GLY A 773 23.96 -5.19 4.94
CA GLY A 773 24.47 -6.47 4.41
C GLY A 773 24.57 -7.64 5.41
N GLY A 774 23.98 -7.53 6.61
CA GLY A 774 23.56 -8.69 7.42
C GLY A 774 24.63 -9.59 8.08
N ALA A 775 25.92 -9.27 8.00
CA ALA A 775 26.97 -10.08 8.67
C ALA A 775 28.13 -9.23 9.22
N PHE A 776 27.90 -8.52 10.33
CA PHE A 776 29.00 -8.16 11.22
C PHE A 776 29.23 -9.35 12.18
N PRO A 777 30.42 -9.97 12.23
CA PRO A 777 30.66 -11.16 13.06
C PRO A 777 30.40 -10.89 14.56
N LYS A 778 29.74 -11.81 15.25
CA LYS A 778 29.62 -11.75 16.71
C LYS A 778 30.99 -11.99 17.36
N GLY A 779 31.56 -10.95 17.99
CA GLY A 779 32.74 -11.07 18.83
C GLY A 779 33.77 -9.94 18.72
N MET A 780 33.68 -9.08 17.71
CA MET A 780 34.44 -7.82 17.66
C MET A 780 33.47 -6.66 17.83
N GLY A 781 33.60 -5.90 18.92
CA GLY A 781 33.20 -4.49 18.84
C GLY A 781 34.03 -3.87 17.73
N TYR A 782 33.39 -3.14 16.82
CA TYR A 782 34.09 -2.40 15.78
C TYR A 782 35.16 -3.19 14.97
N GLY A 783 34.77 -4.14 14.10
CA GLY A 783 35.69 -4.90 13.24
C GLY A 783 35.29 -5.08 11.76
N GLY A 784 34.38 -4.26 11.21
CA GLY A 784 33.95 -4.34 9.81
C GLY A 784 34.62 -3.31 8.90
N ILE A 785 34.59 -3.55 7.58
CA ILE A 785 35.03 -2.61 6.54
C ILE A 785 34.11 -1.37 6.56
N GLY A 786 34.68 -0.18 6.42
CA GLY A 786 33.94 1.09 6.31
C GLY A 786 34.18 2.05 7.47
N TYR A 787 35.28 1.90 8.21
CA TYR A 787 35.67 2.88 9.23
C TYR A 787 36.48 4.01 8.62
N ILE A 788 36.65 5.08 9.39
CA ILE A 788 37.49 6.22 8.99
C ILE A 788 38.91 5.73 8.67
N SER A 789 39.43 4.76 9.41
CA SER A 789 40.74 4.16 9.16
C SER A 789 40.82 3.30 7.87
N ASP A 790 39.70 2.97 7.23
CA ASP A 790 39.64 2.33 5.91
C ASP A 790 39.65 3.35 4.76
N ALA A 791 39.70 4.65 5.06
CA ALA A 791 39.84 5.71 4.06
C ALA A 791 41.08 5.49 3.18
N THR A 792 40.96 5.80 1.89
CA THR A 792 42.04 5.65 0.91
C THR A 792 43.02 6.83 0.93
N TRP A 793 42.66 7.92 1.61
CA TRP A 793 43.46 9.12 1.78
C TRP A 793 43.33 9.67 3.21
N LYS A 794 44.36 10.40 3.65
CA LYS A 794 44.37 11.17 4.90
C LYS A 794 44.65 12.63 4.59
N LEU A 795 43.87 13.52 5.19
CA LEU A 795 44.14 14.95 5.16
C LEU A 795 44.93 15.32 6.41
N THR A 796 46.15 15.82 6.20
CA THR A 796 47.05 16.29 7.27
C THR A 796 47.24 17.80 7.18
N PRO A 797 47.76 18.48 8.21
CA PRO A 797 48.08 19.90 8.13
C PRO A 797 49.00 20.26 6.94
N SER A 798 49.90 19.35 6.55
CA SER A 798 50.82 19.51 5.42
C SER A 798 50.24 19.13 4.05
N GLY A 799 49.00 18.60 3.99
CA GLY A 799 48.31 18.25 2.74
C GLY A 799 47.72 16.86 2.72
N LEU A 800 47.19 16.48 1.55
CA LEU A 800 46.58 15.17 1.33
C LEU A 800 47.65 14.10 1.07
N VAL A 801 47.57 12.98 1.78
CA VAL A 801 48.49 11.84 1.64
C VAL A 801 47.69 10.56 1.39
N LYS A 802 48.20 9.69 0.53
CA LYS A 802 47.56 8.39 0.26
C LYS A 802 47.67 7.51 1.51
N ASN A 803 46.56 6.88 1.90
CA ASN A 803 46.49 6.00 3.05
C ASN A 803 46.36 4.55 2.58
N THR A 804 46.88 3.61 3.36
CA THR A 804 46.67 2.17 3.16
C THR A 804 45.51 1.74 4.06
N PRO A 805 44.34 1.37 3.52
CA PRO A 805 43.19 0.93 4.31
C PRO A 805 43.54 -0.30 5.15
N ARG A 806 42.92 -0.46 6.33
CA ARG A 806 43.12 -1.66 7.17
C ARG A 806 42.63 -2.93 6.46
N ILE A 807 41.56 -2.79 5.67
CA ILE A 807 40.99 -3.86 4.85
C ILE A 807 40.87 -3.37 3.41
N ALA A 808 41.52 -4.08 2.48
CA ALA A 808 41.44 -3.76 1.06
C ALA A 808 40.09 -4.21 0.47
N VAL A 809 39.33 -3.28 -0.09
CA VAL A 809 38.09 -3.57 -0.83
C VAL A 809 38.46 -3.79 -2.30
N GLN A 810 38.38 -5.04 -2.78
CA GLN A 810 38.60 -5.32 -4.20
C GLN A 810 37.33 -5.05 -5.02
N PRO A 811 37.42 -4.42 -6.21
CA PRO A 811 36.32 -4.39 -7.17
C PRO A 811 36.04 -5.82 -7.66
N THR A 812 34.83 -6.34 -7.47
CA THR A 812 34.54 -7.77 -7.69
C THR A 812 34.36 -8.13 -9.17
N GLN A 813 35.10 -9.17 -9.64
CA GLN A 813 34.77 -10.03 -10.79
C GLN A 813 34.76 -11.54 -10.38
N SER A 814 34.07 -12.34 -11.20
CA SER A 814 33.53 -13.72 -11.09
C SER A 814 34.38 -14.92 -10.59
N HIS A 815 33.68 -15.89 -9.93
CA HIS A 815 33.86 -17.39 -9.88
C HIS A 815 35.16 -17.99 -9.27
N SER A 816 35.31 -19.19 -8.67
CA SER A 816 34.49 -20.38 -8.30
C SER A 816 35.37 -21.44 -7.52
N GLN A 817 34.75 -22.56 -7.07
CA GLN A 817 35.27 -23.90 -6.63
C GLN A 817 35.44 -24.17 -5.11
N GLY A 818 35.07 -25.32 -4.50
CA GLY A 818 34.36 -26.56 -4.92
C GLY A 818 34.54 -27.76 -3.92
N THR A 819 33.43 -28.39 -3.50
CA THR A 819 33.24 -29.77 -2.95
C THR A 819 33.50 -30.12 -1.46
N VAL A 820 32.60 -30.85 -0.78
CA VAL A 820 31.46 -30.20 -0.15
C VAL A 820 30.66 -29.36 -1.22
N PRO A 821 29.56 -29.72 -1.88
CA PRO A 821 28.64 -30.58 -1.26
C PRO A 821 28.33 -29.92 0.13
N ASN A 822 27.40 -30.37 0.97
CA ASN A 822 26.72 -29.36 1.83
C ASN A 822 26.11 -28.27 0.93
N LEU A 823 24.82 -28.43 0.61
CA LEU A 823 24.09 -27.50 -0.25
C LEU A 823 24.01 -26.06 0.32
N ASN A 824 24.67 -25.77 1.45
CA ASN A 824 25.10 -24.45 1.90
C ASN A 824 26.52 -24.13 1.39
N SER A 825 26.67 -23.68 0.14
CA SER A 825 27.82 -22.86 -0.22
C SER A 825 27.54 -21.41 0.16
N ASN A 826 28.49 -20.70 0.77
CA ASN A 826 28.41 -19.24 0.98
C ASN A 826 28.30 -18.45 -0.34
N ASN A 827 28.34 -19.14 -1.49
CA ASN A 827 28.01 -18.60 -2.80
C ASN A 827 26.69 -19.20 -3.33
N PRO A 828 25.60 -18.43 -3.30
CA PRO A 828 24.29 -18.92 -3.72
C PRO A 828 24.08 -19.13 -5.23
N ASP A 829 24.87 -18.53 -6.13
CA ASP A 829 24.78 -18.80 -7.58
C ASP A 829 25.08 -20.26 -7.92
N GLN A 830 26.06 -20.82 -7.22
CA GLN A 830 26.48 -22.21 -7.42
C GLN A 830 25.45 -23.18 -6.84
N THR A 831 24.81 -22.83 -5.72
CA THR A 831 23.71 -23.61 -5.13
C THR A 831 22.50 -23.66 -6.07
N ILE A 832 22.17 -22.55 -6.74
CA ILE A 832 21.08 -22.48 -7.73
C ILE A 832 21.35 -23.42 -8.90
N ALA A 833 22.55 -23.38 -9.50
CA ALA A 833 22.92 -24.25 -10.61
C ALA A 833 22.87 -25.75 -10.24
N GLN A 834 23.37 -26.10 -9.05
CA GLN A 834 23.34 -27.48 -8.55
C GLN A 834 21.91 -27.97 -8.28
N CYS A 835 21.05 -27.11 -7.75
CA CYS A 835 19.64 -27.43 -7.56
C CYS A 835 18.94 -27.68 -8.91
N TYR A 836 19.21 -26.88 -9.95
CA TYR A 836 18.62 -27.10 -11.27
C TYR A 836 19.10 -28.41 -11.93
N GLU A 837 20.37 -28.79 -11.80
CA GLU A 837 20.85 -30.08 -12.30
C GLU A 837 20.25 -31.26 -11.53
N ALA A 838 20.13 -31.16 -10.20
CA ALA A 838 19.51 -32.20 -9.39
C ALA A 838 18.01 -32.38 -9.70
N LEU A 839 17.31 -31.29 -10.08
CA LEU A 839 15.92 -31.34 -10.52
C LEU A 839 15.73 -32.04 -11.88
N LYS A 840 16.75 -32.15 -12.74
CA LYS A 840 16.63 -32.93 -13.98
C LYS A 840 16.42 -34.42 -13.72
N THR A 841 16.97 -34.94 -12.62
CA THR A 841 16.86 -36.36 -12.24
C THR A 841 15.79 -36.62 -11.16
N LYS A 842 15.50 -35.62 -10.32
CA LYS A 842 14.45 -35.68 -9.28
C LYS A 842 13.54 -34.44 -9.33
N PRO A 843 12.73 -34.27 -10.39
CA PRO A 843 12.01 -33.03 -10.67
C PRO A 843 10.94 -32.67 -9.62
N ASN A 844 10.49 -33.62 -8.80
CA ASN A 844 9.46 -33.42 -7.78
C ASN A 844 10.02 -33.44 -6.34
N SER A 845 11.28 -33.04 -6.16
CA SER A 845 11.94 -33.04 -4.83
C SER A 845 11.76 -31.72 -4.09
N ALA A 846 10.94 -31.72 -3.03
CA ALA A 846 10.66 -30.53 -2.22
C ALA A 846 11.92 -29.97 -1.51
N ASP A 847 12.84 -30.83 -1.06
CA ASP A 847 14.09 -30.42 -0.40
C ASP A 847 15.02 -29.63 -1.33
N ILE A 848 15.02 -29.97 -2.62
CA ILE A 848 15.83 -29.28 -3.63
C ILE A 848 15.23 -27.89 -3.92
N TYR A 849 13.90 -27.78 -4.02
CA TYR A 849 13.25 -26.48 -4.19
C TYR A 849 13.38 -25.55 -2.97
N LYS A 850 13.37 -26.08 -1.73
CA LYS A 850 13.66 -25.29 -0.52
C LYS A 850 15.09 -24.73 -0.57
N THR A 851 16.05 -25.58 -0.93
CA THR A 851 17.47 -25.20 -1.05
C THR A 851 17.66 -24.15 -2.15
N LEU A 852 16.98 -24.32 -3.29
CA LEU A 852 16.96 -23.35 -4.38
C LEU A 852 16.41 -21.98 -3.91
N GLY A 853 15.35 -21.98 -3.10
CA GLY A 853 14.80 -20.76 -2.49
C GLY A 853 15.77 -20.10 -1.52
N ASN A 854 16.46 -20.88 -0.67
CA ASN A 854 17.48 -20.36 0.25
C ASN A 854 18.62 -19.67 -0.51
N ALA A 855 19.01 -20.25 -1.63
CA ALA A 855 20.06 -19.69 -2.46
C ALA A 855 19.61 -18.38 -3.13
N PHE A 856 18.44 -18.34 -3.76
CA PHE A 856 17.90 -17.09 -4.32
C PHE A 856 17.71 -16.00 -3.26
N GLN A 857 17.27 -16.37 -2.06
CA GLN A 857 17.17 -15.45 -0.93
C GLN A 857 18.55 -14.86 -0.58
N ALA A 858 19.57 -15.70 -0.49
CA ALA A 858 20.93 -15.26 -0.19
C ALA A 858 21.56 -14.39 -1.30
N LYS A 859 21.00 -14.39 -2.52
CA LYS A 859 21.36 -13.47 -3.61
C LYS A 859 20.60 -12.14 -3.59
N GLY A 860 19.65 -11.95 -2.67
CA GLY A 860 18.71 -10.83 -2.71
C GLY A 860 17.71 -10.93 -3.87
N GLN A 861 17.64 -12.07 -4.56
CA GLN A 861 16.68 -12.36 -5.62
C GLN A 861 15.36 -12.84 -4.99
N GLY A 862 14.67 -11.93 -4.32
CA GLY A 862 13.52 -12.23 -3.47
C GLY A 862 12.33 -12.84 -4.23
N GLU A 863 12.08 -12.40 -5.46
CA GLU A 863 10.98 -12.94 -6.28
C GLU A 863 11.24 -14.39 -6.73
N GLU A 864 12.48 -14.72 -7.07
CA GLU A 864 12.93 -16.08 -7.38
C GLU A 864 12.89 -16.98 -6.14
N ALA A 865 13.28 -16.45 -4.97
CA ALA A 865 13.22 -17.17 -3.70
C ALA A 865 11.78 -17.55 -3.32
N ILE A 866 10.86 -16.58 -3.45
CA ILE A 866 9.42 -16.79 -3.23
C ILE A 866 8.88 -17.86 -4.16
N ARG A 867 9.22 -17.82 -5.46
CA ARG A 867 8.79 -18.85 -6.44
C ARG A 867 9.28 -20.24 -6.05
N ALA A 868 10.54 -20.37 -5.63
CA ALA A 868 11.14 -21.65 -5.25
C ALA A 868 10.55 -22.21 -3.95
N TYR A 869 10.36 -21.40 -2.90
CA TYR A 869 9.70 -21.83 -1.66
C TYR A 869 8.23 -22.22 -1.88
N THR A 870 7.51 -21.45 -2.69
CA THR A 870 6.12 -21.77 -3.05
C THR A 870 6.05 -23.13 -3.76
N LYS A 871 7.01 -23.46 -4.64
CA LYS A 871 7.07 -24.76 -5.30
C LYS A 871 7.40 -25.91 -4.33
N ALA A 872 8.30 -25.69 -3.37
CA ALA A 872 8.60 -26.67 -2.32
C ALA A 872 7.36 -27.02 -1.48
N ILE A 873 6.56 -26.01 -1.11
CA ILE A 873 5.31 -26.18 -0.36
C ILE A 873 4.25 -26.89 -1.20
N GLN A 874 4.13 -26.61 -2.50
CA GLN A 874 3.19 -27.32 -3.37
C GLN A 874 3.48 -28.83 -3.45
N LEU A 875 4.76 -29.21 -3.47
CA LEU A 875 5.19 -30.62 -3.55
C LEU A 875 5.12 -31.33 -2.20
N LYS A 876 5.37 -30.60 -1.10
CA LYS A 876 5.28 -31.10 0.27
C LYS A 876 4.55 -30.08 1.15
N PRO A 877 3.20 -30.14 1.20
CA PRO A 877 2.40 -29.15 1.92
C PRO A 877 2.68 -29.08 3.42
N ASP A 878 3.17 -30.18 4.01
CA ASP A 878 3.56 -30.30 5.42
C ASP A 878 5.03 -29.89 5.69
N PHE A 879 5.70 -29.21 4.75
CA PHE A 879 7.10 -28.80 4.89
C PHE A 879 7.27 -27.51 5.71
N ALA A 880 7.29 -27.65 7.04
CA ALA A 880 7.32 -26.54 8.00
C ALA A 880 8.42 -25.49 7.73
N GLU A 881 9.65 -25.89 7.38
CA GLU A 881 10.76 -24.95 7.10
C GLU A 881 10.53 -24.10 5.84
N ALA A 882 9.89 -24.66 4.80
CA ALA A 882 9.62 -23.93 3.57
C ALA A 882 8.53 -22.86 3.77
N HIS A 883 7.49 -23.17 4.57
CA HIS A 883 6.50 -22.20 5.02
C HIS A 883 7.15 -21.09 5.85
N ALA A 884 8.08 -21.43 6.74
CA ALA A 884 8.82 -20.44 7.50
C ALA A 884 9.65 -19.52 6.61
N ASN A 885 10.38 -20.06 5.63
CA ASN A 885 11.23 -19.24 4.76
C ASN A 885 10.41 -18.36 3.81
N LEU A 886 9.25 -18.85 3.32
CA LEU A 886 8.30 -18.02 2.58
C LEU A 886 7.71 -16.92 3.46
N GLY A 887 7.43 -17.21 4.73
CA GLY A 887 7.03 -16.21 5.72
C GLY A 887 8.10 -15.15 5.93
N SER A 888 9.37 -15.55 5.93
CA SER A 888 10.50 -14.62 5.96
C SER A 888 10.58 -13.78 4.70
N MET A 889 10.29 -14.33 3.52
CA MET A 889 10.31 -13.54 2.28
C MET A 889 9.18 -12.52 2.25
N ALA A 890 7.98 -12.93 2.68
CA ALA A 890 6.85 -12.04 2.85
C ALA A 890 7.16 -10.94 3.88
N TYR A 891 7.84 -11.30 4.97
CA TYR A 891 8.31 -10.37 6.00
C TYR A 891 9.31 -9.35 5.42
N PHE A 892 10.31 -9.78 4.63
CA PHE A 892 11.28 -8.89 3.97
C PHE A 892 10.64 -8.00 2.89
N GLN A 893 9.52 -8.41 2.30
CA GLN A 893 8.69 -7.57 1.42
C GLN A 893 7.67 -6.69 2.17
N ASN A 894 7.76 -6.64 3.50
CA ASN A 894 6.85 -5.94 4.42
C ASN A 894 5.37 -6.36 4.30
N GLN A 895 5.12 -7.61 3.88
CA GLN A 895 3.79 -8.22 3.82
C GLN A 895 3.52 -8.98 5.12
N LEU A 896 3.42 -8.25 6.24
CA LEU A 896 3.40 -8.80 7.61
C LEU A 896 2.23 -9.78 7.85
N ASP A 897 1.04 -9.49 7.32
CA ASP A 897 -0.11 -10.41 7.41
C ASP A 897 0.17 -11.75 6.73
N LYS A 898 0.83 -11.72 5.55
CA LYS A 898 1.22 -12.94 4.83
C LYS A 898 2.35 -13.68 5.55
N ALA A 899 3.29 -12.94 6.15
CA ALA A 899 4.35 -13.52 6.96
C ALA A 899 3.80 -14.27 8.18
N ILE A 900 2.86 -13.66 8.91
CA ILE A 900 2.14 -14.32 10.02
C ILE A 900 1.39 -15.56 9.53
N ALA A 901 0.63 -15.47 8.44
CA ALA A 901 -0.08 -16.64 7.91
C ALA A 901 0.89 -17.81 7.61
N CYS A 902 2.05 -17.53 7.01
CA CYS A 902 3.06 -18.53 6.69
C CYS A 902 3.75 -19.10 7.94
N TYR A 903 4.11 -18.25 8.90
CA TYR A 903 4.71 -18.69 10.16
C TYR A 903 3.72 -19.50 11.02
N TYR A 904 2.43 -19.17 10.98
CA TYR A 904 1.40 -19.91 11.72
C TYR A 904 1.26 -21.33 11.18
N GLN A 905 1.28 -21.49 9.85
CA GLN A 905 1.27 -22.81 9.21
C GLN A 905 2.52 -23.62 9.56
N ALA A 906 3.71 -23.01 9.53
CA ALA A 906 4.95 -23.68 9.93
C ALA A 906 4.92 -24.16 11.39
N ILE A 907 4.32 -23.38 12.30
CA ILE A 907 4.15 -23.72 13.72
C ILE A 907 3.18 -24.90 13.92
N GLN A 908 2.04 -24.92 13.21
CA GLN A 908 1.08 -26.02 13.28
C GLN A 908 1.68 -27.34 12.78
N LEU A 909 2.53 -27.27 11.75
CA LEU A 909 3.17 -28.44 11.13
C LEU A 909 4.34 -28.97 11.97
N ASN A 910 5.17 -28.08 12.52
CA ASN A 910 6.24 -28.47 13.45
C ASN A 910 6.31 -27.50 14.64
N PRO A 911 5.72 -27.86 15.78
CA PRO A 911 5.64 -26.99 16.94
C PRO A 911 6.97 -26.86 17.69
N ASN A 912 8.04 -27.57 17.29
CA ASN A 912 9.34 -27.52 17.95
C ASN A 912 10.32 -26.53 17.27
N LEU A 913 9.89 -25.80 16.23
CA LEU A 913 10.72 -24.83 15.53
C LEU A 913 10.77 -23.49 16.27
N ALA A 914 11.58 -23.41 17.32
CA ALA A 914 11.69 -22.22 18.18
C ALA A 914 11.92 -20.91 17.40
N GLY A 915 12.73 -20.95 16.33
CA GLY A 915 12.98 -19.79 15.45
C GLY A 915 11.75 -19.27 14.69
N VAL A 916 10.76 -20.13 14.42
CA VAL A 916 9.50 -19.73 13.76
C VAL A 916 8.55 -19.07 14.74
N TYR A 917 8.47 -19.56 15.97
CA TYR A 917 7.75 -18.88 17.05
C TYR A 917 8.36 -17.51 17.35
N LEU A 918 9.70 -17.41 17.27
CA LEU A 918 10.40 -16.15 17.40
C LEU A 918 10.08 -15.22 16.22
N ASN A 919 10.18 -15.68 14.97
CA ASN A 919 9.83 -14.87 13.80
C ASN A 919 8.36 -14.45 13.82
N MET A 920 7.44 -15.35 14.19
CA MET A 920 6.03 -15.05 14.43
C MET A 920 5.88 -13.96 15.50
N SER A 921 6.57 -14.08 16.62
CA SER A 921 6.53 -13.06 17.68
C SER A 921 7.08 -11.72 17.18
N VAL A 922 8.08 -11.73 16.30
CA VAL A 922 8.66 -10.53 15.67
C VAL A 922 7.65 -9.89 14.73
N VAL A 923 6.98 -10.66 13.88
CA VAL A 923 5.95 -10.10 12.98
C VAL A 923 4.73 -9.62 13.76
N LEU A 924 4.28 -10.37 14.78
CA LEU A 924 3.17 -9.96 15.64
C LEU A 924 3.50 -8.72 16.46
N LYS A 925 4.75 -8.59 16.94
CA LYS A 925 5.25 -7.34 17.53
C LYS A 925 5.25 -6.21 16.52
N GLN A 926 5.68 -6.47 15.28
CA GLN A 926 5.66 -5.46 14.22
C GLN A 926 4.23 -5.06 13.81
N GLN A 927 3.24 -5.92 14.05
CA GLN A 927 1.81 -5.59 13.94
C GLN A 927 1.22 -4.93 15.20
N GLY A 928 2.01 -4.71 16.25
CA GLY A 928 1.54 -4.14 17.52
C GLY A 928 0.70 -5.10 18.37
N ARG A 929 0.68 -6.41 18.06
CA ARG A 929 -0.03 -7.46 18.81
C ARG A 929 0.85 -8.00 19.93
N GLU A 930 1.26 -7.12 20.84
CA GLU A 930 2.29 -7.39 21.85
C GLU A 930 1.92 -8.51 22.82
N GLN A 931 0.66 -8.60 23.24
CA GLN A 931 0.21 -9.69 24.13
C GLN A 931 0.35 -11.06 23.45
N GLU A 932 -0.02 -11.15 22.17
CA GLU A 932 0.11 -12.40 21.40
C GLU A 932 1.57 -12.70 21.09
N ALA A 933 2.37 -11.68 20.73
CA ALA A 933 3.79 -11.84 20.53
C ALA A 933 4.50 -12.32 21.81
N GLY A 934 4.11 -11.83 22.98
CA GLY A 934 4.59 -12.34 24.28
C GLY A 934 4.33 -13.83 24.43
N TYR A 935 3.11 -14.29 24.12
CA TYR A 935 2.77 -15.72 24.11
C TYR A 935 3.67 -16.54 23.17
N TYR A 936 3.87 -16.11 21.91
CA TYR A 936 4.72 -16.84 20.96
C TYR A 936 6.20 -16.78 21.35
N GLN A 937 6.64 -15.70 21.99
CA GLN A 937 8.01 -15.53 22.48
C GLN A 937 8.31 -16.41 23.69
N ASP A 938 7.38 -16.52 24.64
CA ASP A 938 7.48 -17.45 25.77
C ASP A 938 7.53 -18.90 25.29
N LYS A 939 6.75 -19.24 24.25
CA LYS A 939 6.82 -20.55 23.58
C LYS A 939 8.18 -20.80 22.92
N ALA A 940 8.74 -19.82 22.21
CA ALA A 940 10.07 -19.95 21.60
C ALA A 940 11.17 -20.20 22.66
N ILE A 941 11.10 -19.49 23.79
CA ILE A 941 12.05 -19.63 24.90
C ILE A 941 11.88 -20.99 25.60
N ALA A 942 10.65 -21.45 25.82
CA ALA A 942 10.40 -22.76 26.42
C ALA A 942 10.99 -23.90 25.56
N LEU A 943 10.97 -23.76 24.23
CA LEU A 943 11.53 -24.74 23.29
C LEU A 943 13.05 -24.65 23.18
N GLN A 944 13.63 -23.45 23.23
CA GLN A 944 15.07 -23.24 23.21
C GLN A 944 15.47 -22.13 24.19
N PRO A 945 15.78 -22.50 25.45
CA PRO A 945 16.04 -21.53 26.53
C PRO A 945 17.22 -20.59 26.27
N GLU A 946 18.17 -21.01 25.43
CA GLU A 946 19.29 -20.16 24.99
C GLU A 946 18.83 -18.93 24.18
N LEU A 947 17.63 -18.97 23.56
CA LEU A 947 17.03 -17.81 22.89
C LEU A 947 16.66 -16.68 23.86
N ALA A 948 16.43 -16.99 25.14
CA ALA A 948 16.25 -15.99 26.20
C ALA A 948 17.54 -15.23 26.51
N LYS A 949 18.72 -15.87 26.34
CA LYS A 949 20.02 -15.23 26.54
C LYS A 949 20.39 -14.28 25.40
N THR A 950 19.86 -14.49 24.20
CA THR A 950 19.93 -13.50 23.10
C THR A 950 19.12 -12.23 23.35
N GLN A 951 18.19 -12.24 24.31
CA GLN A 951 17.42 -11.05 24.71
C GLN A 951 18.07 -10.26 25.86
N THR A 952 19.10 -10.82 26.51
CA THR A 952 19.87 -10.14 27.57
C THR A 952 21.19 -9.53 27.09
N ARG A 953 21.39 -9.34 25.78
CA ARG A 953 22.61 -8.70 25.24
C ARG A 953 22.35 -7.56 24.29
#